data_AF-A0A8B8C897-F1
#
_entry.id   AF-A0A8B8C897-F1
#
_cell.length_a   1.000
_cell.length_b   1.000
_cell.length_c   1.000
_cell.angle_alpha   90.00
_cell.angle_beta   90.00
_cell.angle_gamma   90.00
#
_symmetry.space_group_name_H-M   'P 1'
#
loop_
_entity.id
_entity.type
_entity.pdbx_description
1 polymer ?
#
loop_
_entity_poly.entity_id
_entity_poly.type
_entity_poly.pdbx_seq_one_letter_code
_entity_poly.pdbx_strand_id
1 'polypeptide(L)'
;MCFFSMIAARTVFIQSLFVVSVPAYDQLVKNGTTEVAVSEVLPGYSASRAIDGDIRQHISRCSHTNQLSNITEAWLRIDLKRTYSLKSIQFWYREDTPGTKRLPGYSIRVSNDTNVPPPESICYQDPGNTVLDNILQNDCERTAQYVWIYQNNKLDYPCPMLEICEVQVFGCDTGKYGNSCSKLCDHCHNNYHCGIVSGKCDQSGCANKNFHPPFCEECIPGMYGQQCSKQCSEFCQNKECYEDTGSCLHGCERGYNGSHCNNSCPLGTYDYVCRERCGECYQMEGCNHINGNCANGCSEGFKGALCKTMCSDGEFGKNCIYNCSGNCLNGAVCNKYNGSCESCSSGFDGPRCDERCIYGRYGLKCSLKCGNCLDSSNCNHVDGTCTLGCAPGWQNTDTCVNPCNNGTYGKGCMYNCTAMCYNGEFCNKIDGSCPEGPIDRLTEDRQKIGVIAGSISAVAIVVALVTIGAVFIMYRRRLNKTEKTDLRMSKLNQKEIQQNGERETDFDDECKPDDNVYYNAPKRRKASIKITDIGDLIHVLETEKANSFEKEYNMIPYGEQSGIQCTVGKQPHNVPKNRFKTTFPYDHSRIILQTTGSDDYINANNIKNACGEKAYIASQGPKMNTVEDFWQMVWQENILLIAMVTNLTEGSSIKCERYWPDGITEKMVKGKYSIQLLSQKTYSNFASHQLKVINKETRTGRQILHLQYTTWPDHGTPSPLQLLVFYQYVSRAMEMHPKNKLLVHCSAGVGRTGTFIALDALYRQGMKEGKINIVEYVNTMREDRMNMIQNANQYKFLYHVLHEAFRGKGQFLSKDNFIREVDSQNVPNKAVNLSRFRKEFMELNSMKPDFGENEKKLGKQHLNLNMTSSVLPCDKIRIILSSHVPGRTTYINAVPLSTFTMTDCLIAAQYPVPEAGVDLIRLLIDQECTTLVSLNPLSKVQSSKEWVPSAAETLSLHKYNVQAGKNIRLSENVCKSTVKMKHESNGDWHTVNIYEVVTWGMKDNLPSNVDVLLDVVKSVKREENVDQEHKMTVLSRDGATGCGVFCAVYNAIQQLQQDEEVDMFTIVRQLQSRRPEMISSLNEYVFSCQAVAKYIKSESEDVYMNPEAKNDTMDENMYANT
;
A
#
# COMPACT_ATOMS: atom_id res chain seq x y z
N MET A 1 -44.50 -47.21 -2.93
CA MET A 1 -45.05 -47.78 -4.19
C MET A 1 -44.36 -47.08 -5.35
N CYS A 2 -43.90 -47.84 -6.35
CA CYS A 2 -43.38 -47.40 -7.67
C CYS A 2 -42.33 -46.25 -7.65
N PHE A 3 -41.05 -46.44 -8.00
CA PHE A 3 -40.42 -47.48 -8.83
C PHE A 3 -39.15 -48.05 -8.19
N PHE A 4 -39.20 -49.34 -7.84
CA PHE A 4 -38.05 -50.23 -7.79
C PHE A 4 -38.21 -51.20 -8.96
N SER A 5 -37.34 -51.17 -9.97
CA SER A 5 -36.94 -52.34 -10.76
C SER A 5 -35.96 -51.94 -11.89
N MET A 6 -34.67 -52.20 -11.67
CA MET A 6 -33.89 -53.03 -12.60
C MET A 6 -32.58 -53.46 -11.94
N ILE A 7 -32.69 -54.49 -11.10
CA ILE A 7 -31.56 -55.34 -10.73
C ILE A 7 -31.56 -56.51 -11.72
N ALA A 8 -30.43 -56.78 -12.37
CA ALA A 8 -29.87 -58.12 -12.57
C ALA A 8 -28.85 -58.17 -13.74
N ALA A 9 -27.56 -58.15 -13.42
CA ALA A 9 -26.56 -58.89 -14.20
C ALA A 9 -25.28 -59.14 -13.39
N ARG A 10 -25.14 -60.40 -12.95
CA ARG A 10 -23.92 -61.14 -12.59
C ARG A 10 -23.44 -61.14 -11.14
N THR A 11 -23.18 -62.37 -10.70
CA THR A 11 -22.76 -62.80 -9.37
C THR A 11 -21.50 -63.67 -9.54
N VAL A 12 -20.67 -63.75 -8.49
CA VAL A 12 -19.57 -64.73 -8.29
C VAL A 12 -18.33 -64.57 -9.19
N PHE A 13 -17.24 -64.08 -8.61
CA PHE A 13 -16.09 -64.94 -8.23
C PHE A 13 -15.23 -64.27 -7.14
N ILE A 14 -14.72 -65.07 -6.20
CA ILE A 14 -13.83 -64.65 -5.10
C ILE A 14 -12.40 -65.14 -5.42
N GLN A 15 -11.40 -64.46 -4.84
CA GLN A 15 -9.96 -64.81 -4.82
C GLN A 15 -9.16 -64.65 -6.11
N SER A 16 -8.36 -63.59 -6.15
CA SER A 16 -6.99 -63.57 -6.71
C SER A 16 -6.18 -62.50 -5.96
N LEU A 17 -4.87 -62.72 -5.79
CA LEU A 17 -4.01 -61.87 -4.96
C LEU A 17 -3.59 -60.55 -5.65
N PHE A 18 -3.10 -59.63 -4.80
CA PHE A 18 -2.23 -58.49 -5.11
C PHE A 18 -1.53 -58.50 -6.48
N VAL A 19 -1.81 -57.48 -7.31
CA VAL A 19 -0.78 -56.62 -7.92
C VAL A 19 -1.38 -55.21 -8.07
N VAL A 20 -0.86 -54.23 -7.32
CA VAL A 20 -1.00 -52.81 -7.71
C VAL A 20 0.22 -52.51 -8.57
N SER A 21 0.03 -52.36 -9.87
CA SER A 21 1.09 -51.93 -10.78
C SER A 21 1.38 -50.44 -10.56
N VAL A 22 2.45 -50.16 -9.83
CA VAL A 22 3.05 -48.82 -9.78
C VAL A 22 3.42 -48.42 -11.21
N PRO A 23 2.96 -47.27 -11.74
CA PRO A 23 3.44 -46.78 -13.03
C PRO A 23 4.89 -46.31 -12.83
N ALA A 24 5.84 -47.13 -13.28
CA ALA A 24 7.27 -46.86 -13.26
C ALA A 24 7.80 -46.79 -14.70
N TYR A 25 8.98 -46.17 -14.85
CA TYR A 25 9.76 -46.20 -16.08
C TYR A 25 10.01 -47.64 -16.55
N ASP A 26 10.07 -47.86 -17.86
CA ASP A 26 10.26 -49.19 -18.44
C ASP A 26 11.59 -49.80 -17.98
N GLN A 27 11.56 -51.06 -17.50
CA GLN A 27 12.78 -51.84 -17.27
C GLN A 27 13.35 -52.28 -18.64
N LEU A 28 14.49 -51.72 -19.00
CA LEU A 28 15.12 -51.86 -20.32
C LEU A 28 16.04 -53.08 -20.43
N VAL A 29 16.56 -53.58 -19.29
CA VAL A 29 17.31 -54.84 -19.25
C VAL A 29 16.33 -56.01 -19.27
N LYS A 30 16.43 -56.84 -20.31
CA LYS A 30 15.55 -57.98 -20.57
C LYS A 30 16.40 -59.21 -20.85
N ASN A 31 16.27 -60.23 -19.99
CA ASN A 31 16.96 -61.51 -20.13
C ASN A 31 16.72 -62.10 -21.53
N GLY A 32 17.80 -62.57 -22.18
CA GLY A 32 17.78 -63.10 -23.56
C GLY A 32 17.70 -62.05 -24.68
N THR A 33 17.54 -60.75 -24.37
CA THR A 33 17.52 -59.66 -25.36
C THR A 33 18.69 -58.71 -25.19
N THR A 34 18.96 -58.30 -23.95
CA THR A 34 20.10 -57.47 -23.58
C THR A 34 21.38 -58.30 -23.60
N GLU A 35 22.49 -57.72 -24.06
CA GLU A 35 23.81 -58.37 -23.99
C GLU A 35 24.70 -57.71 -22.93
N VAL A 36 25.64 -58.48 -22.39
CA VAL A 36 26.63 -57.98 -21.42
C VAL A 36 28.02 -58.50 -21.75
N ALA A 37 29.01 -57.62 -21.63
CA ALA A 37 30.43 -57.92 -21.75
C ALA A 37 31.18 -57.37 -20.54
N VAL A 38 32.32 -57.95 -20.21
CA VAL A 38 33.21 -57.44 -19.15
C VAL A 38 34.65 -57.43 -19.63
N SER A 39 35.45 -56.55 -19.06
CA SER A 39 36.91 -56.41 -19.26
C SER A 39 37.65 -57.75 -19.38
N GLU A 40 37.59 -58.58 -18.35
CA GLU A 40 38.09 -59.95 -18.34
C GLU A 40 37.28 -60.76 -17.32
N VAL A 41 36.88 -62.00 -17.64
CA VAL A 41 36.02 -62.83 -16.76
C VAL A 41 36.88 -63.72 -15.86
N LEU A 42 36.59 -63.77 -14.55
CA LEU A 42 37.23 -64.75 -13.66
C LEU A 42 36.78 -66.19 -14.04
N PRO A 43 37.69 -67.18 -14.20
CA PRO A 43 37.31 -68.55 -14.55
C PRO A 43 36.27 -69.15 -13.59
N GLY A 44 35.17 -69.69 -14.15
CA GLY A 44 34.02 -70.21 -13.39
C GLY A 44 32.86 -69.22 -13.18
N TYR A 45 33.05 -67.96 -13.58
CA TYR A 45 32.02 -66.90 -13.56
C TYR A 45 31.56 -66.58 -14.99
N SER A 46 30.45 -65.86 -15.13
CA SER A 46 29.91 -65.42 -16.42
C SER A 46 29.54 -63.94 -16.37
N ALA A 47 29.74 -63.22 -17.48
CA ALA A 47 29.21 -61.88 -17.67
C ALA A 47 27.67 -61.87 -17.55
N SER A 48 27.01 -62.88 -18.12
CA SER A 48 25.54 -62.98 -18.23
C SER A 48 24.78 -62.93 -16.90
N ARG A 49 25.44 -63.29 -15.79
CA ARG A 49 24.83 -63.27 -14.45
C ARG A 49 24.33 -61.88 -14.06
N ALA A 50 25.05 -60.82 -14.45
CA ALA A 50 24.67 -59.45 -14.11
C ALA A 50 23.41 -58.92 -14.84
N ILE A 51 22.75 -59.72 -15.68
CA ILE A 51 21.51 -59.37 -16.39
C ILE A 51 20.52 -60.56 -16.48
N ASP A 52 20.69 -61.59 -15.64
CA ASP A 52 19.86 -62.80 -15.71
C ASP A 52 18.56 -62.70 -14.88
N GLY A 53 18.42 -61.67 -14.05
CA GLY A 53 17.27 -61.43 -13.17
C GLY A 53 17.43 -61.99 -11.74
N ASP A 54 18.55 -62.64 -11.42
CA ASP A 54 18.81 -63.23 -10.10
C ASP A 54 19.43 -62.22 -9.12
N ILE A 55 18.57 -61.40 -8.49
CA ILE A 55 18.97 -60.37 -7.50
C ILE A 55 19.68 -60.89 -6.23
N ARG A 56 20.03 -62.18 -6.13
CA ARG A 56 20.67 -62.76 -4.93
C ARG A 56 22.15 -62.39 -4.85
N GLN A 57 22.52 -61.71 -3.77
CA GLN A 57 23.83 -61.07 -3.57
C GLN A 57 24.95 -62.02 -3.07
N HIS A 58 24.88 -63.29 -3.48
CA HIS A 58 25.83 -64.35 -3.13
C HIS A 58 26.79 -64.62 -4.28
N ILE A 59 28.08 -64.83 -4.01
CA ILE A 59 29.18 -64.90 -4.99
C ILE A 59 28.88 -65.81 -6.18
N SER A 60 28.27 -66.98 -5.95
CA SER A 60 27.93 -67.94 -7.00
C SER A 60 26.85 -67.47 -7.99
N ARG A 61 26.13 -66.41 -7.65
CA ARG A 61 25.13 -65.73 -8.49
C ARG A 61 25.66 -64.47 -9.16
N CYS A 62 26.80 -63.94 -8.73
CA CYS A 62 27.32 -62.70 -9.28
C CYS A 62 28.24 -62.92 -10.50
N SER A 63 28.29 -61.90 -11.35
CA SER A 63 29.36 -61.72 -12.33
C SER A 63 30.62 -61.17 -11.65
N HIS A 64 31.79 -61.50 -12.18
CA HIS A 64 33.06 -61.26 -11.51
C HIS A 64 34.15 -61.00 -12.55
N THR A 65 34.75 -59.80 -12.53
CA THR A 65 35.93 -59.50 -13.37
C THR A 65 37.17 -60.22 -12.85
N ASN A 66 38.16 -60.50 -13.69
CA ASN A 66 39.38 -61.19 -13.25
C ASN A 66 40.20 -60.32 -12.27
N GLN A 67 41.06 -60.96 -11.47
CA GLN A 67 41.87 -60.33 -10.40
C GLN A 67 43.39 -60.49 -10.66
N LEU A 68 43.82 -60.39 -11.92
CA LEU A 68 45.23 -60.48 -12.29
C LEU A 68 45.97 -59.16 -12.02
N SER A 69 47.22 -59.26 -11.56
CA SER A 69 48.03 -58.10 -11.13
C SER A 69 48.41 -57.11 -12.24
N ASN A 70 48.17 -57.45 -13.50
CA ASN A 70 48.38 -56.59 -14.67
C ASN A 70 47.15 -55.78 -15.09
N ILE A 71 45.98 -56.00 -14.48
CA ILE A 71 44.74 -55.28 -14.80
C ILE A 71 44.70 -53.95 -14.04
N THR A 72 44.64 -52.84 -14.78
CA THR A 72 44.56 -51.47 -14.22
C THR A 72 43.15 -50.90 -14.19
N GLU A 73 42.21 -51.53 -14.91
CA GLU A 73 40.85 -51.06 -15.14
C GLU A 73 39.89 -52.26 -15.19
N ALA A 74 38.79 -52.20 -14.44
CA ALA A 74 37.76 -53.24 -14.42
C ALA A 74 36.42 -52.62 -14.87
N TRP A 75 35.78 -53.22 -15.86
CA TRP A 75 34.51 -52.73 -16.38
C TRP A 75 33.54 -53.84 -16.77
N LEU A 76 32.25 -53.49 -16.71
CA LEU A 76 31.09 -54.25 -17.18
C LEU A 76 30.26 -53.35 -18.09
N ARG A 77 29.94 -53.82 -19.30
CA ARG A 77 29.18 -53.11 -20.34
C ARG A 77 27.90 -53.87 -20.65
N ILE A 78 26.77 -53.18 -20.62
CA ILE A 78 25.45 -53.68 -20.97
C ILE A 78 25.01 -53.01 -22.28
N ASP A 79 24.55 -53.80 -23.25
CA ASP A 79 24.03 -53.37 -24.54
C ASP A 79 22.51 -53.54 -24.57
N LEU A 80 21.78 -52.41 -24.56
CA LEU A 80 20.32 -52.36 -24.60
C LEU A 80 19.75 -52.61 -26.02
N LYS A 81 20.59 -52.92 -27.02
CA LYS A 81 20.27 -53.18 -28.44
C LYS A 81 19.75 -52.02 -29.26
N ARG A 82 19.23 -50.97 -28.61
CA ARG A 82 18.91 -49.68 -29.23
C ARG A 82 19.11 -48.56 -28.22
N THR A 83 19.20 -47.34 -28.72
CA THR A 83 19.24 -46.14 -27.87
C THR A 83 17.90 -45.93 -27.16
N TYR A 84 17.95 -45.66 -25.86
CA TYR A 84 16.81 -45.27 -25.03
C TYR A 84 17.11 -43.96 -24.30
N SER A 85 16.07 -43.27 -23.85
CA SER A 85 16.19 -42.23 -22.84
C SER A 85 16.26 -42.93 -21.47
N LEU A 86 17.41 -42.88 -20.80
CA LEU A 86 17.62 -43.48 -19.50
C LEU A 86 17.22 -42.48 -18.39
N LYS A 87 16.66 -42.97 -17.29
CA LYS A 87 16.37 -42.20 -16.07
C LYS A 87 17.29 -42.61 -14.93
N SER A 88 17.38 -43.91 -14.64
CA SER A 88 18.19 -44.45 -13.54
C SER A 88 18.73 -45.83 -13.85
N ILE A 89 19.82 -46.18 -13.18
CA ILE A 89 20.48 -47.48 -13.26
C ILE A 89 20.59 -48.01 -11.83
N GLN A 90 20.01 -49.18 -11.61
CA GLN A 90 20.02 -49.89 -10.34
C GLN A 90 20.85 -51.16 -10.48
N PHE A 91 21.72 -51.45 -9.53
CA PHE A 91 22.43 -52.71 -9.50
C PHE A 91 22.65 -53.25 -8.10
N TRP A 92 22.72 -54.58 -8.03
CA TRP A 92 23.03 -55.35 -6.85
C TRP A 92 24.48 -55.80 -6.95
N TYR A 93 25.27 -55.61 -5.89
CA TYR A 93 26.63 -56.17 -5.81
C TYR A 93 26.72 -57.20 -4.68
N ARG A 94 27.83 -57.91 -4.61
CA ARG A 94 28.04 -58.99 -3.64
C ARG A 94 28.01 -58.52 -2.17
N GLU A 95 27.19 -59.18 -1.34
CA GLU A 95 27.02 -58.87 0.09
C GLU A 95 27.56 -59.97 1.03
N ASP A 96 27.70 -61.21 0.55
CA ASP A 96 28.02 -62.40 1.39
C ASP A 96 29.38 -62.39 2.12
N THR A 97 30.15 -61.32 2.02
CA THR A 97 31.38 -61.08 2.78
C THR A 97 31.42 -59.63 3.30
N PRO A 98 31.54 -59.40 4.63
CA PRO A 98 31.57 -58.05 5.18
C PRO A 98 32.77 -57.22 4.67
N GLY A 99 32.49 -56.07 4.05
CA GLY A 99 33.51 -55.10 3.61
C GLY A 99 34.17 -55.45 2.27
N THR A 100 33.38 -55.54 1.20
CA THR A 100 33.85 -55.73 -0.18
C THR A 100 34.65 -54.52 -0.70
N LYS A 101 35.96 -54.49 -0.42
CA LYS A 101 36.90 -53.38 -0.72
C LYS A 101 37.16 -53.08 -2.21
N ARG A 102 36.33 -53.59 -3.14
CA ARG A 102 36.67 -53.69 -4.58
C ARG A 102 35.78 -52.85 -5.51
N LEU A 103 34.60 -52.46 -5.04
CA LEU A 103 33.69 -51.52 -5.72
C LEU A 103 33.90 -50.01 -5.42
N PRO A 104 34.46 -49.55 -4.28
CA PRO A 104 34.61 -48.11 -3.99
C PRO A 104 35.41 -47.34 -5.04
N GLY A 105 34.88 -46.22 -5.52
CA GLY A 105 35.41 -45.39 -6.61
C GLY A 105 34.82 -45.68 -8.00
N TYR A 106 33.81 -46.56 -8.11
CA TYR A 106 33.20 -46.90 -9.39
C TYR A 106 32.52 -45.69 -10.07
N SER A 107 32.43 -45.76 -11.39
CA SER A 107 31.73 -44.80 -12.23
C SER A 107 30.71 -45.50 -13.11
N ILE A 108 29.52 -44.93 -13.23
CA ILE A 108 28.53 -45.30 -14.24
C ILE A 108 28.73 -44.37 -15.43
N ARG A 109 29.02 -44.93 -16.60
CA ARG A 109 29.18 -44.19 -17.86
C ARG A 109 28.19 -44.70 -18.88
N VAL A 110 27.76 -43.81 -19.77
CA VAL A 110 26.82 -44.18 -20.84
C VAL A 110 27.28 -43.69 -22.20
N SER A 111 26.89 -44.38 -23.26
CA SER A 111 27.39 -44.13 -24.62
C SER A 111 26.47 -44.73 -25.70
N ASN A 112 26.69 -44.30 -26.94
CA ASN A 112 26.13 -44.93 -28.14
C ASN A 112 27.23 -45.62 -28.99
N ASP A 113 28.42 -45.81 -28.41
CA ASP A 113 29.55 -46.50 -29.02
C ASP A 113 30.00 -47.66 -28.10
N THR A 114 30.65 -48.64 -28.72
CA THR A 114 31.18 -49.86 -28.10
C THR A 114 32.50 -49.66 -27.36
N ASN A 115 33.18 -48.52 -27.55
CA ASN A 115 34.42 -48.14 -26.88
C ASN A 115 34.19 -47.70 -25.42
N VAL A 116 35.20 -47.86 -24.56
CA VAL A 116 35.13 -47.40 -23.16
C VAL A 116 34.85 -45.89 -23.13
N PRO A 117 33.76 -45.43 -22.51
CA PRO A 117 33.36 -44.04 -22.64
C PRO A 117 34.28 -43.10 -21.84
N PRO A 118 34.57 -41.90 -22.35
CA PRO A 118 35.46 -40.94 -21.70
C PRO A 118 34.80 -40.32 -20.43
N PRO A 119 35.58 -39.67 -19.54
CA PRO A 119 35.06 -39.19 -18.26
C PRO A 119 33.87 -38.22 -18.34
N GLU A 120 33.73 -37.45 -19.42
CA GLU A 120 32.60 -36.55 -19.67
C GLU A 120 31.24 -37.25 -19.85
N SER A 121 31.23 -38.57 -20.09
CA SER A 121 29.99 -39.37 -20.22
C SER A 121 29.58 -40.10 -18.93
N ILE A 122 30.20 -39.75 -17.80
CA ILE A 122 29.84 -40.21 -16.47
C ILE A 122 28.42 -39.70 -16.11
N CYS A 123 27.52 -40.63 -15.79
CA CYS A 123 26.25 -40.35 -15.12
C CYS A 123 26.42 -40.25 -13.60
N TYR A 124 27.27 -41.10 -13.02
CA TYR A 124 27.50 -41.15 -11.58
C TYR A 124 28.95 -41.56 -11.28
N GLN A 125 29.54 -40.98 -10.24
CA GLN A 125 30.89 -41.31 -9.76
C GLN A 125 30.81 -41.48 -8.23
N ASP A 126 31.15 -42.67 -7.74
CA ASP A 126 31.27 -42.93 -6.31
C ASP A 126 32.48 -42.17 -5.73
N PRO A 127 32.34 -41.47 -4.59
CA PRO A 127 33.43 -40.73 -3.96
C PRO A 127 34.46 -41.61 -3.22
N GLY A 128 34.26 -42.94 -3.13
CA GLY A 128 35.24 -43.90 -2.61
C GLY A 128 35.45 -43.91 -1.09
N ASN A 129 34.95 -42.90 -0.36
CA ASN A 129 35.10 -42.73 1.09
C ASN A 129 33.83 -43.09 1.89
N THR A 130 32.84 -43.69 1.25
CA THR A 130 31.53 -44.06 1.83
C THR A 130 31.39 -45.56 1.98
N VAL A 131 30.69 -46.02 3.02
CA VAL A 131 30.16 -47.39 3.05
C VAL A 131 29.07 -47.46 1.99
N LEU A 132 29.21 -48.38 1.03
CA LEU A 132 28.21 -48.59 -0.02
C LEU A 132 27.00 -49.34 0.54
N ASP A 133 25.81 -48.96 0.09
CA ASP A 133 24.57 -49.71 0.32
C ASP A 133 24.48 -50.87 -0.66
N ASN A 134 24.09 -52.07 -0.21
CA ASN A 134 24.15 -53.29 -1.03
C ASN A 134 23.30 -53.24 -2.32
N ILE A 135 22.33 -52.32 -2.41
CA ILE A 135 21.57 -52.02 -3.62
C ILE A 135 21.84 -50.57 -4.02
N LEU A 136 22.43 -50.37 -5.20
CA LEU A 136 22.87 -49.05 -5.67
C LEU A 136 21.97 -48.59 -6.82
N GLN A 137 21.04 -47.67 -6.53
CA GLN A 137 20.23 -46.98 -7.54
C GLN A 137 20.74 -45.56 -7.77
N ASN A 138 21.18 -45.29 -8.99
CA ASN A 138 21.80 -44.02 -9.36
C ASN A 138 21.05 -43.38 -10.54
N ASP A 139 20.83 -42.07 -10.47
CA ASP A 139 20.23 -41.31 -11.57
C ASP A 139 21.20 -41.18 -12.76
N CYS A 140 20.66 -41.30 -13.97
CA CYS A 140 21.40 -41.26 -15.22
C CYS A 140 20.50 -40.75 -16.36
N GLU A 141 20.18 -39.45 -16.31
CA GLU A 141 19.30 -38.78 -17.29
C GLU A 141 20.05 -38.49 -18.60
N ARG A 142 20.18 -39.51 -19.44
CA ARG A 142 20.93 -39.48 -20.72
C ARG A 142 20.31 -40.38 -21.77
N THR A 143 20.49 -40.02 -23.04
CA THR A 143 20.07 -40.85 -24.18
C THR A 143 21.22 -41.74 -24.64
N ALA A 144 21.13 -43.06 -24.41
CA ALA A 144 22.22 -44.01 -24.63
C ALA A 144 21.74 -45.43 -24.96
N GLN A 145 22.60 -46.22 -25.61
CA GLN A 145 22.42 -47.66 -25.85
C GLN A 145 23.25 -48.51 -24.89
N TYR A 146 24.47 -48.08 -24.59
CA TYR A 146 25.42 -48.83 -23.77
C TYR A 146 25.55 -48.21 -22.38
N VAL A 147 25.36 -49.03 -21.35
CA VAL A 147 25.59 -48.69 -19.94
C VAL A 147 26.85 -49.38 -19.48
N TRP A 148 27.76 -48.65 -18.84
CA TRP A 148 29.03 -49.15 -18.35
C TRP A 148 29.15 -48.89 -16.85
N ILE A 149 29.48 -49.94 -16.08
CA ILE A 149 29.95 -49.82 -14.71
C ILE A 149 31.46 -50.03 -14.76
N TYR A 150 32.23 -49.02 -14.38
CA TYR A 150 33.66 -48.90 -14.65
C TYR A 150 34.43 -48.48 -13.39
N GLN A 151 35.56 -49.11 -13.13
CA GLN A 151 36.47 -48.84 -12.02
C GLN A 151 37.93 -48.73 -12.53
N ASN A 152 38.72 -47.78 -12.01
CA ASN A 152 40.16 -47.69 -12.26
C ASN A 152 40.99 -47.83 -10.99
N ASN A 153 42.19 -48.39 -11.11
CA ASN A 153 43.04 -48.66 -9.95
C ASN A 153 43.78 -47.40 -9.46
N LYS A 154 43.06 -46.53 -8.73
CA LYS A 154 43.60 -45.29 -8.15
C LYS A 154 43.71 -45.28 -6.61
N LEU A 155 43.29 -46.37 -5.97
CA LEU A 155 43.37 -46.57 -4.53
C LEU A 155 44.52 -47.56 -4.21
N ASP A 156 45.04 -47.54 -2.98
CA ASP A 156 46.22 -48.32 -2.52
C ASP A 156 45.97 -49.85 -2.40
N TYR A 157 45.15 -50.42 -3.28
CA TYR A 157 44.67 -51.80 -3.24
C TYR A 157 45.13 -52.64 -4.46
N PRO A 158 45.28 -53.97 -4.30
CA PRO A 158 45.70 -54.86 -5.39
C PRO A 158 44.54 -55.19 -6.34
N CYS A 159 44.61 -54.69 -7.57
CA CYS A 159 43.72 -54.92 -8.72
C CYS A 159 42.27 -54.40 -8.55
N PRO A 160 41.72 -53.61 -9.49
CA PRO A 160 40.31 -53.24 -9.48
C PRO A 160 39.45 -54.43 -9.87
N MET A 161 38.24 -54.57 -9.32
CA MET A 161 37.43 -55.76 -9.54
C MET A 161 35.93 -55.51 -9.29
N LEU A 162 35.08 -55.92 -10.21
CA LEU A 162 33.62 -55.76 -10.11
C LEU A 162 32.95 -57.09 -9.78
N GLU A 163 32.13 -57.09 -8.71
CA GLU A 163 31.34 -58.25 -8.24
C GLU A 163 29.84 -57.91 -8.31
N ILE A 164 29.29 -57.86 -9.52
CA ILE A 164 27.94 -57.34 -9.81
C ILE A 164 26.99 -58.51 -10.05
N CYS A 165 25.90 -58.55 -9.29
CA CYS A 165 24.97 -59.68 -9.24
C CYS A 165 23.77 -59.52 -10.18
N GLU A 166 23.21 -58.32 -10.30
CA GLU A 166 22.14 -58.01 -11.24
C GLU A 166 22.20 -56.50 -11.57
N VAL A 167 21.80 -56.10 -12.78
CA VAL A 167 21.70 -54.70 -13.21
C VAL A 167 20.38 -54.47 -13.93
N GLN A 168 19.62 -53.50 -13.45
CA GLN A 168 18.39 -53.00 -14.06
C GLN A 168 18.59 -51.55 -14.51
N VAL A 169 18.09 -51.25 -15.70
CA VAL A 169 18.13 -49.91 -16.29
C VAL A 169 16.70 -49.47 -16.53
N PHE A 170 16.33 -48.30 -16.02
CA PHE A 170 14.99 -47.75 -16.11
C PHE A 170 14.98 -46.53 -17.04
N GLY A 171 14.00 -46.47 -17.95
CA GLY A 171 13.91 -45.36 -18.91
C GLY A 171 12.65 -45.37 -19.76
N CYS A 172 12.72 -44.71 -20.90
CA CYS A 172 11.67 -44.63 -21.92
C CYS A 172 12.27 -44.83 -23.32
N ASP A 173 11.42 -45.17 -24.29
CA ASP A 173 11.76 -44.96 -25.71
C ASP A 173 12.16 -43.51 -25.98
N THR A 174 13.11 -43.29 -26.90
CA THR A 174 13.46 -41.95 -27.39
C THR A 174 12.24 -41.23 -27.96
N GLY A 175 12.13 -39.92 -27.74
CA GLY A 175 10.94 -39.13 -28.08
C GLY A 175 9.80 -39.21 -27.06
N LYS A 176 9.95 -39.95 -25.95
CA LYS A 176 8.98 -39.99 -24.84
C LYS A 176 9.55 -39.48 -23.52
N TYR A 177 8.69 -38.91 -22.67
CA TYR A 177 9.05 -38.39 -21.35
C TYR A 177 7.91 -38.52 -20.31
N GLY A 178 8.25 -38.22 -19.05
CA GLY A 178 7.41 -38.31 -17.86
C GLY A 178 7.44 -39.70 -17.20
N ASN A 179 6.99 -39.75 -15.94
CA ASN A 179 7.09 -40.94 -15.06
C ASN A 179 6.39 -42.23 -15.55
N SER A 180 5.64 -42.17 -16.64
CA SER A 180 4.98 -43.30 -17.29
C SER A 180 5.25 -43.38 -18.80
N CYS A 181 6.29 -42.70 -19.28
CA CYS A 181 6.72 -42.67 -20.69
C CYS A 181 5.58 -42.35 -21.69
N SER A 182 4.56 -41.60 -21.27
CA SER A 182 3.31 -41.40 -22.02
C SER A 182 3.24 -40.07 -22.78
N LYS A 183 4.13 -39.11 -22.50
CA LYS A 183 4.18 -37.81 -23.17
C LYS A 183 5.21 -37.83 -24.30
N LEU A 184 4.91 -37.19 -25.42
CA LEU A 184 5.77 -37.11 -26.60
C LEU A 184 6.60 -35.82 -26.62
N CYS A 185 7.83 -35.86 -27.12
CA CYS A 185 8.73 -34.72 -27.23
C CYS A 185 8.42 -33.77 -28.43
N ASP A 186 7.19 -33.80 -28.97
CA ASP A 186 6.78 -33.16 -30.23
C ASP A 186 6.84 -31.61 -30.22
N HIS A 187 6.98 -31.00 -29.03
CA HIS A 187 7.16 -29.55 -28.87
C HIS A 187 8.61 -29.10 -29.13
N CYS A 188 9.58 -30.01 -29.04
CA CYS A 188 11.00 -29.75 -29.28
C CYS A 188 11.34 -29.92 -30.75
N HIS A 189 12.27 -29.11 -31.28
CA HIS A 189 12.56 -29.03 -32.72
C HIS A 189 12.89 -30.36 -33.39
N ASN A 190 13.47 -31.30 -32.65
CA ASN A 190 13.93 -32.59 -33.15
C ASN A 190 12.94 -33.75 -32.93
N ASN A 191 11.84 -33.58 -32.17
CA ASN A 191 10.87 -34.60 -31.72
C ASN A 191 11.43 -35.87 -31.01
N TYR A 192 12.73 -36.15 -31.06
CA TYR A 192 13.38 -37.36 -30.52
C TYR A 192 14.10 -37.13 -29.18
N HIS A 193 14.44 -35.87 -28.86
CA HIS A 193 15.31 -35.52 -27.74
C HIS A 193 14.69 -34.43 -26.87
N CYS A 194 14.06 -34.85 -25.78
CA CYS A 194 13.69 -33.99 -24.66
C CYS A 194 14.00 -34.70 -23.33
N GLY A 195 14.22 -33.94 -22.26
CA GLY A 195 14.62 -34.47 -20.96
C GLY A 195 13.57 -35.43 -20.39
N ILE A 196 13.98 -36.66 -20.05
CA ILE A 196 13.07 -37.76 -19.69
C ILE A 196 12.11 -37.44 -18.54
N VAL A 197 12.49 -36.62 -17.57
CA VAL A 197 11.60 -36.21 -16.47
C VAL A 197 10.71 -35.03 -16.87
N SER A 198 11.31 -33.99 -17.46
CA SER A 198 10.75 -32.64 -17.54
C SER A 198 10.21 -32.24 -18.91
N GLY A 199 10.49 -33.01 -19.96
CA GLY A 199 10.19 -32.61 -21.34
C GLY A 199 11.09 -31.48 -21.85
N LYS A 200 12.18 -31.16 -21.14
CA LYS A 200 13.08 -30.06 -21.49
C LYS A 200 13.76 -30.28 -22.84
N CYS A 201 13.57 -29.39 -23.80
CA CYS A 201 14.22 -29.44 -25.11
C CYS A 201 15.74 -29.21 -25.03
N ASP A 202 16.46 -29.78 -25.99
CA ASP A 202 17.89 -29.58 -26.18
C ASP A 202 18.23 -28.20 -26.81
N GLN A 203 19.49 -27.98 -27.18
CA GLN A 203 19.98 -26.71 -27.76
C GLN A 203 19.33 -26.35 -29.11
N SER A 204 18.67 -27.29 -29.78
CA SER A 204 17.93 -27.07 -31.02
C SER A 204 16.62 -26.32 -30.80
N GLY A 205 16.17 -26.21 -29.54
CA GLY A 205 15.02 -25.40 -29.15
C GLY A 205 13.68 -26.01 -29.59
N CYS A 206 12.78 -25.15 -30.04
CA CYS A 206 11.36 -25.46 -30.21
C CYS A 206 10.97 -25.79 -31.65
N ALA A 207 9.99 -26.67 -31.82
CA ALA A 207 9.40 -26.96 -33.12
C ALA A 207 8.71 -25.71 -33.71
N ASN A 208 8.01 -24.95 -32.86
CA ASN A 208 7.52 -23.61 -33.19
C ASN A 208 8.59 -22.54 -32.87
N LYS A 209 8.95 -21.71 -33.86
CA LYS A 209 9.97 -20.65 -33.73
C LYS A 209 9.53 -19.45 -32.88
N ASN A 210 8.22 -19.31 -32.66
CA ASN A 210 7.64 -18.26 -31.82
C ASN A 210 7.61 -18.64 -30.33
N PHE A 211 7.97 -19.89 -29.99
CA PHE A 211 7.88 -20.41 -28.62
C PHE A 211 9.26 -20.42 -27.94
N HIS A 212 9.30 -20.13 -26.64
CA HIS A 212 10.52 -19.95 -25.88
C HIS A 212 11.05 -21.28 -25.29
N PRO A 213 12.32 -21.66 -25.56
CA PRO A 213 12.93 -22.84 -24.97
C PRO A 213 13.22 -22.63 -23.47
N PRO A 214 13.13 -23.65 -22.62
CA PRO A 214 13.33 -25.04 -23.01
C PRO A 214 12.07 -25.90 -22.89
N PHE A 215 10.89 -25.31 -22.66
CA PHE A 215 9.61 -26.00 -22.61
C PHE A 215 8.67 -25.64 -23.77
N CYS A 216 9.04 -24.65 -24.57
CA CYS A 216 8.29 -24.20 -25.74
C CYS A 216 6.92 -23.65 -25.34
N GLU A 217 6.98 -22.59 -24.55
CA GLU A 217 5.84 -21.80 -24.11
C GLU A 217 5.74 -20.52 -24.97
N GLU A 218 4.56 -19.90 -25.05
CA GLU A 218 4.33 -18.65 -25.79
C GLU A 218 5.18 -17.48 -25.24
N CYS A 219 5.45 -16.47 -26.07
CA CYS A 219 6.20 -15.30 -25.61
C CYS A 219 5.46 -14.56 -24.50
N ILE A 220 6.18 -14.19 -23.43
CA ILE A 220 5.62 -13.33 -22.40
C ILE A 220 5.29 -11.93 -22.97
N PRO A 221 4.18 -11.29 -22.55
CA PRO A 221 3.87 -9.92 -22.94
C PRO A 221 5.06 -8.99 -22.66
N GLY A 222 5.45 -8.21 -23.66
CA GLY A 222 6.64 -7.36 -23.61
C GLY A 222 7.89 -7.93 -24.30
N MET A 223 7.81 -9.14 -24.90
CA MET A 223 8.89 -9.70 -25.72
C MET A 223 8.39 -10.20 -27.09
N TYR A 224 9.25 -10.13 -28.11
CA TYR A 224 8.93 -10.43 -29.51
C TYR A 224 10.13 -11.01 -30.27
N GLY A 225 9.87 -11.49 -31.49
CA GLY A 225 10.88 -12.03 -32.39
C GLY A 225 11.30 -13.47 -32.05
N GLN A 226 12.27 -14.00 -32.80
CA GLN A 226 12.69 -15.41 -32.66
C GLN A 226 13.13 -15.71 -31.22
N GLN A 227 12.57 -16.79 -30.65
CA GLN A 227 12.77 -17.20 -29.25
C GLN A 227 12.50 -16.07 -28.23
N CYS A 228 11.61 -15.13 -28.55
CA CYS A 228 11.28 -13.97 -27.71
C CYS A 228 12.52 -13.12 -27.32
N SER A 229 13.57 -13.14 -28.15
CA SER A 229 14.88 -12.55 -27.82
C SER A 229 14.93 -11.02 -27.87
N LYS A 230 13.87 -10.34 -28.32
CA LYS A 230 13.78 -8.89 -28.39
C LYS A 230 12.73 -8.38 -27.40
N GLN A 231 13.07 -7.33 -26.67
CA GLN A 231 12.12 -6.65 -25.79
C GLN A 231 11.34 -5.60 -26.57
N CYS A 232 10.03 -5.49 -26.31
CA CYS A 232 9.20 -4.39 -26.82
C CYS A 232 9.80 -3.03 -26.42
N SER A 233 9.54 -1.98 -27.22
CA SER A 233 10.01 -0.64 -26.88
C SER A 233 9.46 -0.21 -25.52
N GLU A 234 10.30 0.43 -24.71
CA GLU A 234 9.89 0.97 -23.40
C GLU A 234 8.81 2.05 -23.52
N PHE A 235 8.68 2.67 -24.71
CA PHE A 235 7.68 3.67 -25.07
C PHE A 235 6.45 3.09 -25.80
N CYS A 236 6.28 1.76 -25.85
CA CYS A 236 5.00 1.15 -26.20
C CYS A 236 4.01 1.36 -25.05
N GLN A 237 2.76 1.75 -25.35
CA GLN A 237 1.71 1.76 -24.32
C GLN A 237 1.52 0.36 -23.72
N ASN A 238 1.37 0.29 -22.40
CA ASN A 238 1.39 -0.93 -21.58
C ASN A 238 2.68 -1.79 -21.69
N LYS A 239 3.72 -1.30 -22.41
CA LYS A 239 4.93 -2.05 -22.78
C LYS A 239 4.65 -3.30 -23.62
N GLU A 240 3.49 -3.35 -24.28
CA GLU A 240 3.05 -4.48 -25.10
C GLU A 240 3.27 -4.21 -26.60
N CYS A 241 3.72 -5.24 -27.31
CA CYS A 241 3.91 -5.22 -28.75
C CYS A 241 3.58 -6.59 -29.36
N TYR A 242 3.23 -6.59 -30.65
CA TYR A 242 2.96 -7.83 -31.39
C TYR A 242 4.19 -8.76 -31.38
N GLU A 243 3.99 -10.02 -31.03
CA GLU A 243 5.05 -11.04 -30.85
C GLU A 243 5.89 -11.32 -32.12
N ASP A 244 5.32 -11.09 -33.29
CA ASP A 244 5.92 -11.38 -34.60
C ASP A 244 6.71 -10.17 -35.16
N THR A 245 6.13 -8.98 -35.07
CA THR A 245 6.67 -7.75 -35.68
C THR A 245 7.38 -6.82 -34.69
N GLY A 246 7.04 -6.90 -33.39
CA GLY A 246 7.49 -5.96 -32.37
C GLY A 246 6.81 -4.59 -32.40
N SER A 247 5.74 -4.42 -33.18
CA SER A 247 5.01 -3.15 -33.26
C SER A 247 4.13 -2.96 -32.03
N CYS A 248 4.11 -1.79 -31.42
CA CYS A 248 3.40 -1.54 -30.17
C CYS A 248 1.88 -1.73 -30.32
N LEU A 249 1.30 -2.62 -29.51
CA LEU A 249 -0.08 -3.10 -29.68
C LEU A 249 -1.12 -1.99 -29.51
N HIS A 250 -0.82 -1.02 -28.64
CA HIS A 250 -1.68 0.11 -28.30
C HIS A 250 -1.09 1.47 -28.75
N GLY A 251 -0.08 1.45 -29.63
CA GLY A 251 0.64 2.65 -30.05
C GLY A 251 1.61 3.17 -28.98
N CYS A 252 1.96 4.46 -29.09
CA CYS A 252 3.07 5.05 -28.36
C CYS A 252 2.68 5.80 -27.09
N GLU A 253 3.56 5.76 -26.10
CA GLU A 253 3.55 6.71 -25.00
C GLU A 253 3.70 8.15 -25.51
N ARG A 254 3.25 9.10 -24.69
CA ARG A 254 3.09 10.50 -25.10
C ARG A 254 4.44 11.11 -25.49
N GLY A 255 4.49 11.77 -26.65
CA GLY A 255 5.71 12.39 -27.14
C GLY A 255 6.63 11.48 -27.95
N TYR A 256 6.18 10.27 -28.30
CA TYR A 256 6.88 9.30 -29.16
C TYR A 256 6.03 8.87 -30.36
N ASN A 257 6.68 8.36 -31.42
CA ASN A 257 6.07 8.07 -32.72
C ASN A 257 6.77 6.90 -33.46
N GLY A 258 6.05 6.32 -34.43
CA GLY A 258 6.45 5.16 -35.23
C GLY A 258 5.88 3.84 -34.69
N SER A 259 5.88 2.78 -35.51
CA SER A 259 5.33 1.46 -35.16
C SER A 259 5.96 0.85 -33.90
N HIS A 260 7.21 1.19 -33.61
CA HIS A 260 7.97 0.75 -32.43
C HIS A 260 8.23 1.88 -31.43
N CYS A 261 7.65 3.07 -31.61
CA CYS A 261 7.74 4.20 -30.66
C CYS A 261 9.15 4.67 -30.26
N ASN A 262 10.16 4.35 -31.06
CA ASN A 262 11.57 4.69 -30.78
C ASN A 262 11.97 6.12 -31.18
N ASN A 263 11.08 6.89 -31.81
CA ASN A 263 11.35 8.27 -32.21
C ASN A 263 10.55 9.22 -31.31
N SER A 264 11.16 10.30 -30.83
CA SER A 264 10.42 11.41 -30.23
C SER A 264 9.55 12.14 -31.27
N CYS A 265 8.55 12.90 -30.82
CA CYS A 265 7.77 13.74 -31.72
C CYS A 265 8.66 14.74 -32.50
N PRO A 266 8.35 15.01 -33.79
CA PRO A 266 9.05 16.02 -34.58
C PRO A 266 9.12 17.38 -33.88
N LEU A 267 10.21 18.12 -34.10
CA LEU A 267 10.46 19.43 -33.50
C LEU A 267 9.25 20.36 -33.66
N GLY A 268 8.84 21.00 -32.55
CA GLY A 268 7.67 21.86 -32.51
C GLY A 268 6.32 21.12 -32.39
N THR A 269 6.31 19.80 -32.21
CA THR A 269 5.09 19.00 -31.97
C THR A 269 5.16 18.15 -30.70
N TYR A 270 3.99 17.85 -30.13
CA TYR A 270 3.84 17.00 -28.95
C TYR A 270 2.53 16.18 -28.99
N ASP A 271 2.26 15.46 -27.89
CA ASP A 271 1.10 14.58 -27.66
C ASP A 271 1.23 13.16 -28.23
N TYR A 272 0.19 12.30 -28.10
CA TYR A 272 0.25 10.85 -28.38
C TYR A 272 0.40 10.50 -29.87
N VAL A 273 0.15 11.47 -30.75
CA VAL A 273 0.23 11.32 -32.21
C VAL A 273 1.03 12.45 -32.87
N CYS A 274 1.77 13.24 -32.07
CA CYS A 274 2.62 14.35 -32.53
C CYS A 274 1.91 15.37 -33.45
N ARG A 275 0.63 15.64 -33.19
CA ARG A 275 -0.19 16.59 -33.97
C ARG A 275 -0.28 17.97 -33.33
N GLU A 276 -0.21 18.05 -32.01
CA GLU A 276 -0.31 19.32 -31.30
C GLU A 276 0.96 20.13 -31.51
N ARG A 277 0.81 21.36 -32.04
CA ARG A 277 1.93 22.28 -32.19
C ARG A 277 2.24 23.00 -30.88
N CYS A 278 3.52 23.19 -30.59
CA CYS A 278 3.98 24.09 -29.54
C CYS A 278 3.50 25.54 -29.79
N GLY A 279 3.40 26.34 -28.73
CA GLY A 279 3.20 27.79 -28.89
C GLY A 279 4.51 28.53 -29.17
N GLU A 280 4.50 29.85 -28.96
CA GLU A 280 5.62 30.74 -29.26
C GLU A 280 6.73 30.63 -28.19
N CYS A 281 7.41 29.47 -28.17
CA CYS A 281 8.58 29.24 -27.34
C CYS A 281 9.76 30.12 -27.77
N TYR A 282 10.47 30.69 -26.80
CA TYR A 282 11.67 31.47 -27.05
C TYR A 282 12.70 30.67 -27.86
N GLN A 283 13.12 31.21 -29.00
CA GLN A 283 14.06 30.61 -29.97
C GLN A 283 13.62 29.27 -30.61
N MET A 284 12.34 28.87 -30.49
CA MET A 284 11.73 27.64 -31.04
C MET A 284 12.31 26.28 -30.58
N GLU A 285 13.56 26.21 -30.11
CA GLU A 285 14.23 24.97 -29.68
C GLU A 285 13.80 24.49 -28.27
N GLY A 286 13.16 25.35 -27.49
CA GLY A 286 12.82 25.08 -26.08
C GLY A 286 11.56 24.24 -25.82
N CYS A 287 10.90 23.68 -26.85
CA CYS A 287 9.65 22.94 -26.64
C CYS A 287 9.85 21.48 -26.25
N ASN A 288 9.22 21.06 -25.16
CA ASN A 288 9.20 19.67 -24.72
C ASN A 288 8.25 18.81 -25.57
N HIS A 289 8.78 17.79 -26.26
CA HIS A 289 8.03 16.89 -27.15
C HIS A 289 6.96 16.02 -26.45
N ILE A 290 6.98 15.89 -25.12
CA ILE A 290 6.02 15.08 -24.35
C ILE A 290 4.78 15.93 -23.97
N ASN A 291 4.98 17.16 -23.50
CA ASN A 291 3.92 17.98 -22.90
C ASN A 291 3.70 19.36 -23.53
N GLY A 292 4.53 19.77 -24.49
CA GLY A 292 4.41 21.04 -25.21
C GLY A 292 4.93 22.27 -24.46
N ASN A 293 5.49 22.10 -23.26
CA ASN A 293 5.96 23.23 -22.45
C ASN A 293 7.25 23.85 -23.02
N CYS A 294 7.33 25.18 -22.99
CA CYS A 294 8.49 25.95 -23.40
C CYS A 294 9.47 26.15 -22.23
N ALA A 295 10.53 25.34 -22.15
CA ALA A 295 11.49 25.36 -21.04
C ALA A 295 12.21 26.71 -20.88
N ASN A 296 12.47 27.41 -21.98
CA ASN A 296 13.17 28.70 -22.02
C ASN A 296 12.22 29.93 -21.90
N GLY A 297 10.95 29.68 -21.56
CA GLY A 297 9.87 30.65 -21.57
C GLY A 297 9.37 31.01 -22.97
N CYS A 298 8.47 31.97 -23.02
CA CYS A 298 7.83 32.46 -24.24
C CYS A 298 8.62 33.57 -24.91
N SER A 299 8.38 33.75 -26.20
CA SER A 299 8.77 34.95 -26.96
C SER A 299 8.00 36.20 -26.48
N GLU A 300 8.38 37.38 -26.97
CA GLU A 300 7.71 38.64 -26.66
C GLU A 300 6.22 38.59 -27.02
N GLY A 301 5.36 39.14 -26.14
CA GLY A 301 3.92 39.18 -26.39
C GLY A 301 3.14 37.94 -25.96
N PHE A 302 3.81 36.88 -25.46
CA PHE A 302 3.19 35.62 -25.05
C PHE A 302 3.54 35.20 -23.62
N LYS A 303 2.63 34.45 -22.97
CA LYS A 303 2.76 33.90 -21.61
C LYS A 303 2.09 32.53 -21.46
N GLY A 304 2.33 31.90 -20.31
CA GLY A 304 1.82 30.57 -19.95
C GLY A 304 2.77 29.45 -20.37
N ALA A 305 2.67 28.27 -19.74
CA ALA A 305 3.65 27.19 -19.90
C ALA A 305 3.82 26.68 -21.36
N LEU A 306 2.74 26.73 -22.15
CA LEU A 306 2.72 26.35 -23.57
C LEU A 306 2.97 27.53 -24.53
N CYS A 307 3.08 28.77 -24.03
CA CYS A 307 3.23 29.99 -24.82
C CYS A 307 2.19 30.19 -25.94
N LYS A 308 0.97 29.68 -25.75
CA LYS A 308 -0.19 29.85 -26.64
C LYS A 308 -1.07 31.06 -26.29
N THR A 309 -0.80 31.75 -25.18
CA THR A 309 -1.64 32.86 -24.69
C THR A 309 -0.90 34.19 -24.85
N MET A 310 -1.54 35.20 -25.45
CA MET A 310 -0.95 36.54 -25.54
C MET A 310 -0.92 37.26 -24.18
N CYS A 311 -0.11 38.32 -24.05
CA CYS A 311 -0.12 39.20 -22.87
C CYS A 311 -1.51 39.79 -22.60
N SER A 312 -1.80 40.02 -21.32
CA SER A 312 -3.01 40.76 -20.93
C SER A 312 -2.84 42.24 -21.26
N ASP A 313 -3.95 42.96 -21.35
CA ASP A 313 -3.91 44.41 -21.54
C ASP A 313 -3.24 45.04 -20.31
N GLY A 314 -2.22 45.88 -20.54
CA GLY A 314 -1.37 46.41 -19.47
C GLY A 314 -0.03 45.68 -19.27
N GLU A 315 0.23 44.56 -19.95
CA GLU A 315 1.47 43.80 -19.87
C GLU A 315 2.18 43.70 -21.24
N PHE A 316 3.52 43.61 -21.26
CA PHE A 316 4.31 43.44 -22.48
C PHE A 316 5.64 42.67 -22.30
N GLY A 317 6.24 42.29 -23.43
CA GLY A 317 7.60 41.74 -23.52
C GLY A 317 7.68 40.23 -23.29
N LYS A 318 8.92 39.71 -23.11
CA LYS A 318 9.18 38.28 -22.92
C LYS A 318 8.46 37.76 -21.68
N ASN A 319 7.67 36.69 -21.80
CA ASN A 319 6.79 36.16 -20.74
C ASN A 319 5.80 37.19 -20.14
N CYS A 320 5.57 38.34 -20.80
CA CYS A 320 4.72 39.43 -20.32
C CYS A 320 5.12 40.00 -18.93
N ILE A 321 6.42 40.04 -18.63
CA ILE A 321 6.94 40.42 -17.30
C ILE A 321 6.98 41.94 -17.04
N TYR A 322 6.76 42.77 -18.06
CA TYR A 322 6.80 44.22 -17.94
C TYR A 322 5.39 44.81 -18.01
N ASN A 323 5.12 45.86 -17.24
CA ASN A 323 3.83 46.56 -17.23
C ASN A 323 3.90 47.84 -18.08
N CYS A 324 2.82 48.14 -18.81
CA CYS A 324 2.64 49.43 -19.47
C CYS A 324 2.73 50.60 -18.47
N SER A 325 3.19 51.77 -18.93
CA SER A 325 3.26 52.99 -18.10
C SER A 325 1.91 53.50 -17.59
N GLY A 326 0.81 53.12 -18.26
CA GLY A 326 -0.54 53.64 -18.00
C GLY A 326 -0.81 55.03 -18.60
N ASN A 327 0.22 55.68 -19.17
CA ASN A 327 0.13 57.07 -19.64
C ASN A 327 -0.10 57.20 -21.16
N CYS A 328 -0.37 56.11 -21.89
CA CYS A 328 -0.79 56.21 -23.29
C CYS A 328 -2.03 57.11 -23.42
N LEU A 329 -2.11 57.88 -24.50
CA LEU A 329 -3.19 58.84 -24.75
C LEU A 329 -4.57 58.17 -24.65
N ASN A 330 -5.51 58.82 -23.94
CA ASN A 330 -6.87 58.35 -23.71
C ASN A 330 -6.98 56.95 -23.04
N GLY A 331 -5.93 56.49 -22.35
CA GLY A 331 -5.90 55.16 -21.72
C GLY A 331 -5.77 54.00 -22.72
N ALA A 332 -5.23 54.26 -23.92
CA ALA A 332 -4.95 53.22 -24.90
C ALA A 332 -4.03 52.11 -24.35
N VAL A 333 -4.25 50.86 -24.78
CA VAL A 333 -3.42 49.72 -24.36
C VAL A 333 -2.06 49.80 -25.07
N CYS A 334 -0.96 49.70 -24.31
CA CYS A 334 0.38 49.71 -24.90
C CYS A 334 0.66 48.42 -25.68
N ASN A 335 1.59 48.48 -26.64
CA ASN A 335 1.93 47.36 -27.50
C ASN A 335 2.49 46.16 -26.68
N LYS A 336 1.84 45.00 -26.79
CA LYS A 336 2.13 43.79 -26.01
C LYS A 336 3.51 43.17 -26.25
N TYR A 337 4.20 43.55 -27.33
CA TYR A 337 5.54 43.05 -27.63
C TYR A 337 6.64 43.94 -27.02
N ASN A 338 6.54 45.26 -27.15
CA ASN A 338 7.63 46.19 -26.84
C ASN A 338 7.28 47.32 -25.84
N GLY A 339 6.02 47.42 -25.43
CA GLY A 339 5.51 48.39 -24.46
C GLY A 339 5.17 49.77 -25.02
N SER A 340 5.28 49.99 -26.34
CA SER A 340 5.14 51.33 -26.91
C SER A 340 3.69 51.84 -26.92
N CYS A 341 3.50 53.14 -26.75
CA CYS A 341 2.25 53.85 -26.99
C CYS A 341 2.32 54.59 -28.34
N GLU A 342 1.18 54.77 -29.02
CA GLU A 342 1.12 55.59 -30.26
C GLU A 342 1.27 57.10 -29.97
N SER A 343 0.76 57.55 -28.82
CA SER A 343 0.97 58.90 -28.29
C SER A 343 0.84 58.88 -26.77
N CYS A 344 1.46 59.85 -26.11
CA CYS A 344 1.38 60.03 -24.65
C CYS A 344 0.27 61.00 -24.24
N SER A 345 -0.21 60.82 -23.01
CA SER A 345 -1.05 61.77 -22.29
C SER A 345 -0.25 63.01 -21.87
N SER A 346 -0.94 64.13 -21.60
CA SER A 346 -0.32 65.40 -21.20
C SER A 346 0.65 65.24 -20.01
N GLY A 347 1.84 65.82 -20.12
CA GLY A 347 2.88 65.74 -19.10
C GLY A 347 3.84 64.55 -19.21
N PHE A 348 3.63 63.65 -20.18
CA PHE A 348 4.49 62.49 -20.44
C PHE A 348 5.01 62.48 -21.88
N ASP A 349 6.18 61.87 -22.07
CA ASP A 349 6.90 61.77 -23.34
C ASP A 349 7.62 60.40 -23.45
N GLY A 350 8.32 60.19 -24.56
CA GLY A 350 9.07 58.95 -24.83
C GLY A 350 8.20 57.83 -25.42
N PRO A 351 8.80 56.81 -26.05
CA PRO A 351 8.07 55.81 -26.84
C PRO A 351 7.13 54.91 -26.03
N ARG A 352 7.29 54.86 -24.69
CA ARG A 352 6.42 54.13 -23.76
C ARG A 352 5.63 55.03 -22.81
N CYS A 353 5.77 56.36 -22.91
CA CYS A 353 5.12 57.33 -22.02
C CYS A 353 5.45 57.16 -20.52
N ASP A 354 6.63 56.61 -20.23
CA ASP A 354 7.22 56.48 -18.90
C ASP A 354 8.10 57.67 -18.50
N GLU A 355 8.47 58.53 -19.45
CA GLU A 355 9.22 59.76 -19.20
C GLU A 355 8.26 60.93 -18.93
N ARG A 356 8.67 61.87 -18.07
CA ARG A 356 7.93 63.12 -17.82
C ARG A 356 8.42 64.22 -18.75
N CYS A 357 7.57 65.22 -19.02
CA CYS A 357 7.99 66.38 -19.81
C CYS A 357 9.27 67.03 -19.28
N ILE A 358 10.17 67.36 -20.21
CA ILE A 358 11.43 68.03 -19.91
C ILE A 358 11.20 69.38 -19.22
N TYR A 359 12.16 69.76 -18.37
CA TYR A 359 12.14 70.98 -17.56
C TYR A 359 11.68 72.23 -18.35
N GLY A 360 10.80 73.01 -17.74
CA GLY A 360 10.24 74.22 -18.35
C GLY A 360 9.14 73.98 -19.39
N ARG A 361 8.65 72.76 -19.57
CA ARG A 361 7.58 72.40 -20.53
C ARG A 361 6.45 71.57 -19.92
N TYR A 362 5.26 71.67 -20.49
CA TYR A 362 4.07 70.96 -20.03
C TYR A 362 3.07 70.64 -21.16
N GLY A 363 2.01 69.91 -20.82
CA GLY A 363 0.88 69.64 -21.70
C GLY A 363 1.11 68.49 -22.69
N LEU A 364 0.24 68.39 -23.69
CA LEU A 364 0.31 67.32 -24.70
C LEU A 364 1.60 67.46 -25.55
N LYS A 365 2.36 66.36 -25.68
CA LYS A 365 3.69 66.32 -26.33
C LYS A 365 4.68 67.37 -25.80
N CYS A 366 4.54 67.78 -24.53
CA CYS A 366 5.42 68.77 -23.88
C CYS A 366 5.60 70.08 -24.68
N SER A 367 4.56 70.44 -25.44
CA SER A 367 4.63 71.48 -26.46
C SER A 367 4.58 72.90 -25.86
N LEU A 368 3.91 73.05 -24.71
CA LEU A 368 3.73 74.32 -24.02
C LEU A 368 4.94 74.63 -23.12
N LYS A 369 5.24 75.91 -22.90
CA LYS A 369 6.34 76.38 -22.03
C LYS A 369 5.78 76.93 -20.72
N CYS A 370 6.42 76.64 -19.59
CA CYS A 370 6.11 77.24 -18.30
C CYS A 370 6.19 78.78 -18.36
N GLY A 371 5.32 79.47 -17.60
CA GLY A 371 5.46 80.90 -17.32
C GLY A 371 6.44 81.19 -16.18
N ASN A 372 6.43 82.43 -15.68
CA ASN A 372 7.44 82.93 -14.76
C ASN A 372 7.09 82.63 -13.29
N CYS A 373 7.20 81.35 -12.92
CA CYS A 373 7.01 80.88 -11.55
C CYS A 373 8.06 81.49 -10.59
N LEU A 374 7.69 81.65 -9.31
CA LEU A 374 8.54 82.27 -8.28
C LEU A 374 9.86 81.51 -8.01
N ASP A 375 9.89 80.20 -8.22
CA ASP A 375 11.09 79.36 -8.11
C ASP A 375 11.97 79.39 -9.38
N SER A 376 11.60 80.21 -10.37
CA SER A 376 12.23 80.34 -11.68
C SER A 376 12.29 79.04 -12.50
N SER A 377 11.54 77.99 -12.11
CA SER A 377 11.88 76.61 -12.50
C SER A 377 10.71 75.68 -12.83
N ASN A 378 9.69 75.59 -11.99
CA ASN A 378 8.89 74.37 -11.93
C ASN A 378 7.37 74.66 -11.99
N CYS A 379 6.86 74.81 -13.21
CA CYS A 379 5.43 74.63 -13.42
C CYS A 379 5.07 73.15 -13.48
N ASN A 380 3.85 72.79 -13.09
CA ASN A 380 3.34 71.42 -13.16
C ASN A 380 3.39 70.91 -14.62
N HIS A 381 4.09 69.79 -14.84
CA HIS A 381 4.30 69.21 -16.16
C HIS A 381 3.01 68.80 -16.90
N VAL A 382 1.88 68.63 -16.21
CA VAL A 382 0.59 68.32 -16.86
C VAL A 382 -0.12 69.59 -17.35
N ASP A 383 -0.30 70.59 -16.48
CA ASP A 383 -1.24 71.71 -16.68
C ASP A 383 -0.59 73.12 -16.70
N GLY A 384 0.69 73.23 -16.37
CA GLY A 384 1.45 74.48 -16.42
C GLY A 384 1.32 75.37 -15.18
N THR A 385 0.74 74.87 -14.09
CA THR A 385 0.50 75.68 -12.87
C THR A 385 1.78 75.91 -12.04
N CYS A 386 1.99 77.15 -11.60
CA CYS A 386 3.08 77.59 -10.72
C CYS A 386 2.66 77.49 -9.25
N THR A 387 2.94 76.35 -8.59
CA THR A 387 2.42 76.03 -7.24
C THR A 387 2.91 76.98 -6.12
N LEU A 388 3.99 77.73 -6.34
CA LEU A 388 4.53 78.73 -5.41
C LEU A 388 4.17 80.19 -5.79
N GLY A 389 3.30 80.36 -6.79
CA GLY A 389 2.90 81.66 -7.33
C GLY A 389 3.93 82.28 -8.28
N CYS A 390 3.69 83.53 -8.67
CA CYS A 390 4.47 84.21 -9.70
C CYS A 390 5.67 85.00 -9.15
N ALA A 391 6.70 85.11 -9.99
CA ALA A 391 7.82 86.02 -9.77
C ALA A 391 7.35 87.51 -9.75
N PRO A 392 8.05 88.40 -9.02
CA PRO A 392 7.76 89.84 -9.05
C PRO A 392 7.77 90.41 -10.48
N GLY A 393 6.86 91.36 -10.76
CA GLY A 393 6.66 91.89 -12.11
C GLY A 393 5.69 91.09 -13.00
N TRP A 394 5.14 89.98 -12.50
CA TRP A 394 4.08 89.20 -13.17
C TRP A 394 2.78 89.21 -12.37
N GLN A 395 1.65 89.21 -13.09
CA GLN A 395 0.30 89.17 -12.52
C GLN A 395 0.07 87.83 -11.81
N ASN A 396 -0.57 87.88 -10.64
CA ASN A 396 -0.87 86.70 -9.84
C ASN A 396 -1.96 85.84 -10.51
N THR A 397 -1.52 84.94 -11.38
CA THR A 397 -2.30 84.01 -12.20
C THR A 397 -1.68 82.63 -12.09
N ASP A 398 -2.45 81.55 -12.19
CA ASP A 398 -1.94 80.21 -11.91
C ASP A 398 -0.77 79.77 -12.81
N THR A 399 -0.58 80.41 -13.98
CA THR A 399 0.49 80.09 -14.94
C THR A 399 1.55 81.20 -15.11
N CYS A 400 1.38 82.37 -14.50
CA CYS A 400 2.38 83.45 -14.48
C CYS A 400 2.89 83.93 -15.85
N VAL A 401 1.99 84.03 -16.83
CA VAL A 401 2.29 84.39 -18.23
C VAL A 401 2.08 85.86 -18.59
N ASN A 402 1.49 86.67 -17.72
CA ASN A 402 1.17 88.08 -17.98
C ASN A 402 2.02 89.03 -17.09
N PRO A 403 2.74 90.03 -17.64
CA PRO A 403 3.48 91.01 -16.85
C PRO A 403 2.55 92.03 -16.18
N CYS A 404 3.05 92.75 -15.18
CA CYS A 404 2.28 93.80 -14.51
C CYS A 404 1.82 94.91 -15.47
N ASN A 405 0.68 95.51 -15.13
CA ASN A 405 0.15 96.66 -15.87
C ASN A 405 1.01 97.90 -15.61
N ASN A 406 0.94 98.89 -16.51
CA ASN A 406 1.68 100.13 -16.32
C ASN A 406 1.14 100.88 -15.09
N GLY A 407 2.04 101.32 -14.22
CA GLY A 407 1.70 101.96 -12.94
C GLY A 407 1.65 101.02 -11.74
N THR A 408 1.82 99.70 -11.91
CA THR A 408 1.91 98.74 -10.80
C THR A 408 3.15 97.85 -10.86
N TYR A 409 3.64 97.43 -9.69
CA TYR A 409 4.90 96.69 -9.55
C TYR A 409 4.90 95.67 -8.39
N GLY A 410 5.96 94.85 -8.34
CA GLY A 410 6.23 93.88 -7.27
C GLY A 410 5.50 92.55 -7.43
N LYS A 411 5.48 91.74 -6.36
CA LYS A 411 4.82 90.41 -6.37
C LYS A 411 3.31 90.58 -6.56
N GLY A 412 2.76 89.94 -7.60
CA GLY A 412 1.34 90.03 -7.93
C GLY A 412 0.87 91.43 -8.33
N CYS A 413 1.80 92.34 -8.66
CA CYS A 413 1.50 93.73 -9.06
C CYS A 413 0.74 94.54 -7.99
N MET A 414 0.95 94.22 -6.70
CA MET A 414 0.16 94.75 -5.59
C MET A 414 0.51 96.19 -5.18
N TYR A 415 1.63 96.75 -5.67
CA TYR A 415 2.08 98.10 -5.32
C TYR A 415 1.86 99.06 -6.49
N ASN A 416 1.31 100.24 -6.22
CA ASN A 416 1.17 101.32 -7.21
C ASN A 416 2.41 102.22 -7.19
N CYS A 417 2.84 102.72 -8.36
CA CYS A 417 3.85 103.78 -8.44
C CYS A 417 3.32 105.06 -7.76
N THR A 418 4.06 105.63 -6.81
CA THR A 418 3.60 106.76 -5.98
C THR A 418 3.80 108.15 -6.59
N ALA A 419 4.54 108.26 -7.69
CA ALA A 419 4.69 109.49 -8.49
C ALA A 419 4.91 109.15 -9.97
N MET A 420 4.58 110.07 -10.88
CA MET A 420 5.05 110.00 -12.27
C MET A 420 6.55 110.27 -12.27
N CYS A 421 7.36 109.39 -12.87
CA CYS A 421 8.79 109.64 -13.04
C CYS A 421 8.98 110.89 -13.93
N TYR A 422 10.11 111.61 -13.80
CA TYR A 422 10.31 112.96 -14.34
C TYR A 422 9.97 113.19 -15.83
N ASN A 423 9.96 112.13 -16.66
CA ASN A 423 9.61 112.18 -18.09
C ASN A 423 8.19 111.66 -18.44
N GLY A 424 7.32 111.44 -17.45
CA GLY A 424 5.96 110.92 -17.65
C GLY A 424 5.86 109.41 -17.85
N GLU A 425 6.96 108.67 -17.65
CA GLU A 425 6.97 107.20 -17.68
C GLU A 425 6.60 106.56 -16.32
N PHE A 426 6.18 105.31 -16.38
CA PHE A 426 5.78 104.51 -15.21
C PHE A 426 6.99 103.80 -14.59
N CYS A 427 6.93 103.54 -13.28
CA CYS A 427 8.00 102.89 -12.53
C CYS A 427 8.25 101.42 -12.96
N ASN A 428 9.46 100.92 -12.69
CA ASN A 428 9.88 99.55 -13.00
C ASN A 428 8.93 98.51 -12.36
N LYS A 429 8.42 97.59 -13.18
CA LYS A 429 7.40 96.60 -12.79
C LYS A 429 7.88 95.57 -11.75
N ILE A 430 9.20 95.39 -11.58
CA ILE A 430 9.76 94.45 -10.61
C ILE A 430 9.91 95.11 -9.23
N ASP A 431 10.55 96.28 -9.17
CA ASP A 431 11.03 96.89 -7.92
C ASP A 431 10.51 98.32 -7.63
N GLY A 432 9.80 98.94 -8.57
CA GLY A 432 9.21 100.27 -8.41
C GLY A 432 10.17 101.45 -8.63
N SER A 433 11.38 101.20 -9.13
CA SER A 433 12.37 102.26 -9.39
C SER A 433 11.98 103.21 -10.55
N CYS A 434 12.35 104.50 -10.41
CA CYS A 434 12.37 105.50 -11.50
C CYS A 434 13.83 105.75 -11.92
N PRO A 435 14.18 105.79 -13.23
CA PRO A 435 15.58 105.84 -13.69
C PRO A 435 16.44 107.01 -13.19
N GLU A 436 15.85 108.20 -12.93
CA GLU A 436 16.59 109.41 -12.52
C GLU A 436 16.30 109.87 -11.08
N GLY A 437 15.63 109.03 -10.28
CA GLY A 437 15.40 109.26 -8.85
C GLY A 437 14.22 110.19 -8.48
N PRO A 438 13.68 110.07 -7.25
CA PRO A 438 12.62 110.92 -6.73
C PRO A 438 13.15 112.22 -6.08
N ILE A 439 12.29 113.23 -5.95
CA ILE A 439 12.58 114.48 -5.22
C ILE A 439 12.73 114.18 -3.72
N ASP A 440 13.91 114.42 -3.17
CA ASP A 440 14.21 114.12 -1.77
C ASP A 440 13.83 115.26 -0.81
N ARG A 441 13.10 114.93 0.26
CA ARG A 441 13.18 115.60 1.56
C ARG A 441 12.73 114.71 2.72
N LEU A 442 13.72 114.03 3.28
CA LEU A 442 14.03 113.96 4.73
C LEU A 442 13.09 113.21 5.73
N THR A 443 13.81 112.42 6.55
CA THR A 443 13.67 112.17 8.01
C THR A 443 12.57 111.24 8.56
N GLU A 444 13.07 110.25 9.33
CA GLU A 444 12.56 109.72 10.63
C GLU A 444 11.14 109.08 10.63
N ASP A 445 10.83 108.00 11.34
CA ASP A 445 11.32 107.54 12.64
C ASP A 445 10.90 106.07 12.96
N ARG A 446 11.46 105.50 14.03
CA ARG A 446 10.87 104.57 15.04
C ARG A 446 9.90 103.40 14.72
N GLN A 447 10.17 102.31 15.49
CA GLN A 447 9.22 101.50 16.30
C GLN A 447 8.25 100.52 15.59
N LYS A 448 7.71 99.47 16.25
CA LYS A 448 8.19 98.54 17.30
C LYS A 448 7.07 97.47 17.54
N ILE A 449 7.44 96.34 18.16
CA ILE A 449 6.61 95.48 19.04
C ILE A 449 5.43 94.71 18.44
N GLY A 450 5.51 93.37 18.58
CA GLY A 450 4.53 92.62 19.39
C GLY A 450 3.79 91.47 18.70
N VAL A 451 3.39 90.39 19.40
CA VAL A 451 3.57 90.05 20.83
C VAL A 451 3.22 88.54 21.02
N ILE A 452 4.02 87.78 21.80
CA ILE A 452 3.67 86.73 22.83
C ILE A 452 2.58 85.67 22.49
N ALA A 453 2.59 84.38 22.87
CA ALA A 453 3.51 83.37 23.44
C ALA A 453 2.72 82.01 23.40
N GLY A 454 3.17 80.82 23.85
CA GLY A 454 4.41 80.36 24.52
C GLY A 454 4.65 78.86 24.20
N SER A 455 5.81 78.27 24.51
CA SER A 455 6.23 77.77 25.85
C SER A 455 5.32 76.60 26.31
N ILE A 456 5.76 75.40 26.73
CA ILE A 456 7.02 74.90 27.36
C ILE A 456 7.21 73.42 26.93
N SER A 457 8.31 73.02 26.28
CA SER A 457 9.54 72.40 26.84
C SER A 457 9.44 71.00 27.52
N ALA A 458 10.05 70.02 26.86
CA ALA A 458 10.99 69.03 27.42
C ALA A 458 10.58 68.08 28.58
N VAL A 459 9.68 67.11 28.32
CA VAL A 459 9.75 65.75 28.95
C VAL A 459 9.31 64.68 27.94
N ALA A 460 10.24 64.02 27.23
CA ALA A 460 9.89 62.88 26.35
C ALA A 460 10.99 61.83 26.08
N ILE A 461 12.24 62.04 26.54
CA ILE A 461 13.37 61.13 26.27
C ILE A 461 13.21 59.75 26.96
N VAL A 462 12.27 59.61 27.91
CA VAL A 462 11.94 58.33 28.57
C VAL A 462 10.79 57.58 27.84
N VAL A 463 9.97 58.26 27.03
CA VAL A 463 8.85 57.64 26.28
C VAL A 463 9.32 56.96 24.98
N ALA A 464 10.45 57.42 24.44
CA ALA A 464 11.03 56.92 23.18
C ALA A 464 11.46 55.43 23.21
N LEU A 465 11.74 54.86 24.39
CA LEU A 465 12.19 53.45 24.50
C LEU A 465 11.07 52.44 24.75
N VAL A 466 9.93 52.87 25.32
CA VAL A 466 8.76 51.98 25.55
C VAL A 466 7.87 51.90 24.31
N THR A 467 7.79 52.98 23.53
CA THR A 467 6.98 53.05 22.30
C THR A 467 7.51 52.15 21.17
N ILE A 468 8.83 52.03 21.01
CA ILE A 468 9.46 51.16 19.99
C ILE A 468 9.14 49.68 20.25
N GLY A 469 9.13 49.23 21.52
CA GLY A 469 8.76 47.86 21.88
C GLY A 469 7.28 47.52 21.62
N ALA A 470 6.37 48.47 21.86
CA ALA A 470 4.93 48.29 21.62
C ALA A 470 4.58 48.25 20.12
N VAL A 471 5.21 49.09 19.30
CA VAL A 471 4.95 49.13 17.85
C VAL A 471 5.36 47.83 17.15
N PHE A 472 6.46 47.19 17.57
CA PHE A 472 6.88 45.89 17.03
C PHE A 472 5.85 44.78 17.33
N ILE A 473 5.19 44.83 18.48
CA ILE A 473 4.12 43.88 18.88
C ILE A 473 2.80 44.16 18.14
N MET A 474 2.48 45.43 17.85
CA MET A 474 1.30 45.79 17.06
C MET A 474 1.47 45.50 15.55
N TYR A 475 2.68 45.67 15.01
CA TYR A 475 3.01 45.28 13.63
C TYR A 475 2.76 43.78 13.40
N ARG A 476 3.11 42.94 14.39
CA ARG A 476 2.87 41.49 14.35
C ARG A 476 1.41 41.06 14.62
N ARG A 477 0.48 42.02 14.80
CA ARG A 477 -0.96 41.79 15.06
C ARG A 477 -1.91 42.45 14.06
N ARG A 478 -1.41 43.12 13.01
CA ARG A 478 -2.24 43.66 11.90
C ARG A 478 -2.28 42.79 10.64
N LEU A 479 -1.59 41.65 10.63
CA LEU A 479 -1.87 40.56 9.69
C LEU A 479 -2.98 39.64 10.24
N ASN A 480 -4.22 40.15 10.31
CA ASN A 480 -5.50 39.41 10.22
C ASN A 480 -6.69 40.27 10.69
N LYS A 481 -7.78 40.28 9.90
CA LYS A 481 -9.11 40.92 10.16
C LYS A 481 -9.09 42.46 10.20
N THR A 482 -10.08 43.24 9.73
CA THR A 482 -11.42 43.02 9.11
C THR A 482 -11.85 44.35 8.42
N GLU A 483 -12.91 44.51 7.61
CA GLU A 483 -14.05 43.66 7.17
C GLU A 483 -14.46 44.04 5.70
N LYS A 484 -15.78 44.02 5.41
CA LYS A 484 -16.57 44.66 4.33
C LYS A 484 -16.65 46.20 4.57
N THR A 485 -17.35 47.07 3.83
CA THR A 485 -18.66 46.96 3.12
C THR A 485 -18.92 48.20 2.24
N ASP A 486 -20.06 48.21 1.53
CA ASP A 486 -20.90 49.38 1.17
C ASP A 486 -20.55 50.24 -0.08
N LEU A 487 -21.51 50.80 -0.86
CA LEU A 487 -22.99 50.73 -0.87
C LEU A 487 -23.62 51.12 -2.25
N ARG A 488 -24.79 50.53 -2.55
CA ARG A 488 -25.98 51.07 -3.29
C ARG A 488 -25.98 51.37 -4.82
N MET A 489 -26.96 50.70 -5.47
CA MET A 489 -27.97 51.23 -6.44
C MET A 489 -27.49 51.66 -7.85
N SER A 490 -28.27 51.54 -8.95
CA SER A 490 -29.72 51.28 -9.12
C SER A 490 -30.07 50.54 -10.45
N LYS A 491 -31.33 50.12 -10.56
CA LYS A 491 -32.00 49.47 -11.71
C LYS A 491 -31.84 50.23 -13.05
N LEU A 492 -31.85 49.50 -14.20
CA LEU A 492 -33.00 49.53 -15.14
C LEU A 492 -32.95 48.44 -16.23
N ASN A 493 -34.11 47.79 -16.43
CA ASN A 493 -34.76 47.41 -17.70
C ASN A 493 -34.05 46.74 -18.91
N GLN A 494 -34.58 45.55 -19.22
CA GLN A 494 -35.36 45.21 -20.44
C GLN A 494 -34.72 44.45 -21.62
N LYS A 495 -35.46 43.38 -21.99
CA LYS A 495 -35.88 42.98 -23.36
C LYS A 495 -34.83 42.36 -24.29
N GLU A 496 -35.17 41.39 -25.17
CA GLU A 496 -36.32 40.47 -25.33
C GLU A 496 -35.94 39.47 -26.46
N ILE A 497 -36.81 38.48 -26.77
CA ILE A 497 -36.90 37.80 -28.09
C ILE A 497 -35.74 36.83 -28.48
N GLN A 498 -35.91 35.68 -29.16
CA GLN A 498 -36.97 34.66 -29.37
C GLN A 498 -36.20 33.39 -29.87
N GLN A 499 -36.44 32.15 -29.42
CA GLN A 499 -37.58 31.21 -29.65
C GLN A 499 -37.39 30.28 -30.88
N ASN A 500 -37.99 29.08 -30.80
CA ASN A 500 -38.06 27.96 -31.77
C ASN A 500 -36.77 27.14 -31.95
N GLY A 501 -36.78 25.82 -32.09
CA GLY A 501 -37.83 24.78 -32.15
C GLY A 501 -37.16 23.45 -32.60
N GLU A 502 -37.71 22.24 -32.59
CA GLU A 502 -38.99 21.65 -32.15
C GLU A 502 -38.72 20.22 -31.59
N ARG A 503 -39.76 19.41 -31.33
CA ARG A 503 -39.67 18.06 -30.74
C ARG A 503 -39.66 16.96 -31.79
N GLU A 504 -39.08 15.82 -31.43
CA GLU A 504 -39.62 14.50 -31.79
C GLU A 504 -39.46 13.56 -30.58
N THR A 505 -40.31 12.53 -30.48
CA THR A 505 -40.47 11.65 -29.31
C THR A 505 -40.41 10.19 -29.73
N ASP A 506 -39.71 9.36 -28.97
CA ASP A 506 -40.11 7.96 -28.75
C ASP A 506 -39.53 7.40 -27.43
N PHE A 507 -40.12 6.30 -26.95
CA PHE A 507 -39.95 5.73 -25.61
C PHE A 507 -38.72 4.81 -25.46
N ASP A 508 -38.12 4.78 -24.26
CA ASP A 508 -37.83 3.54 -23.49
C ASP A 508 -37.24 3.88 -22.08
N ASP A 509 -37.40 2.95 -21.12
CA ASP A 509 -37.17 3.15 -19.68
C ASP A 509 -35.68 3.21 -19.25
N GLU A 510 -35.24 4.30 -18.59
CA GLU A 510 -34.00 4.32 -17.79
C GLU A 510 -33.99 5.41 -16.69
N CYS A 511 -33.48 5.07 -15.49
CA CYS A 511 -33.50 5.97 -14.33
C CYS A 511 -32.62 7.23 -14.50
N LYS A 512 -33.21 8.42 -14.35
CA LYS A 512 -32.50 9.71 -14.20
C LYS A 512 -32.99 10.48 -12.97
N PRO A 513 -32.15 11.32 -12.33
CA PRO A 513 -32.52 12.12 -11.17
C PRO A 513 -33.41 13.31 -11.55
N ASP A 514 -34.31 13.68 -10.64
CA ASP A 514 -35.28 14.77 -10.79
C ASP A 514 -34.63 16.13 -10.45
N ASP A 515 -34.31 16.93 -11.47
CA ASP A 515 -33.70 18.25 -11.34
C ASP A 515 -34.79 19.34 -11.19
N ASN A 516 -35.14 19.71 -9.95
CA ASN A 516 -35.73 21.03 -9.65
C ASN A 516 -35.75 21.40 -8.15
N VAL A 517 -34.60 21.74 -7.56
CA VAL A 517 -34.54 22.61 -6.37
C VAL A 517 -33.41 23.64 -6.50
N TYR A 518 -33.78 24.90 -6.74
CA TYR A 518 -32.86 26.03 -6.77
C TYR A 518 -32.33 26.39 -5.37
N TYR A 519 -31.02 26.29 -5.16
CA TYR A 519 -30.29 27.16 -4.23
C TYR A 519 -28.89 27.48 -4.76
N ASN A 520 -28.61 28.77 -4.94
CA ASN A 520 -27.35 29.24 -5.54
C ASN A 520 -26.17 29.17 -4.56
N ALA A 521 -25.15 28.39 -4.90
CA ALA A 521 -23.80 28.51 -4.32
C ALA A 521 -22.72 28.17 -5.39
N PRO A 522 -21.71 29.02 -5.62
CA PRO A 522 -20.71 28.78 -6.66
C PRO A 522 -19.65 27.78 -6.18
N LYS A 523 -19.84 26.48 -6.47
CA LYS A 523 -18.82 25.44 -6.26
C LYS A 523 -18.31 24.91 -7.60
N ARG A 524 -17.00 25.09 -7.87
CA ARG A 524 -16.30 24.24 -8.85
C ARG A 524 -16.29 22.82 -8.29
N ARG A 525 -17.16 21.93 -8.78
CA ARG A 525 -17.10 20.49 -8.47
C ARG A 525 -15.71 19.97 -8.89
N LYS A 526 -14.98 19.31 -7.98
CA LYS A 526 -13.88 18.43 -8.40
C LYS A 526 -14.49 17.25 -9.17
N ALA A 527 -13.85 16.87 -10.27
CA ALA A 527 -14.29 15.74 -11.08
C ALA A 527 -14.22 14.42 -10.31
N SER A 528 -15.08 13.46 -10.67
CA SER A 528 -15.03 12.10 -10.12
C SER A 528 -13.70 11.42 -10.45
N ILE A 529 -13.19 10.64 -9.51
CA ILE A 529 -11.92 9.91 -9.58
C ILE A 529 -12.25 8.47 -9.99
N LYS A 530 -11.59 7.89 -11.01
CA LYS A 530 -11.75 6.45 -11.30
C LYS A 530 -11.12 5.63 -10.18
N ILE A 531 -11.68 4.45 -9.88
CA ILE A 531 -11.16 3.61 -8.79
C ILE A 531 -9.71 3.15 -9.00
N THR A 532 -9.27 3.04 -10.25
CA THR A 532 -7.88 2.73 -10.65
C THR A 532 -6.89 3.85 -10.30
N ASP A 533 -7.33 5.10 -10.41
CA ASP A 533 -6.46 6.29 -10.40
C ASP A 533 -6.26 6.83 -8.97
N ILE A 534 -6.84 6.18 -7.95
CA ILE A 534 -6.77 6.61 -6.55
C ILE A 534 -5.33 6.53 -6.02
N GLY A 535 -4.55 5.53 -6.42
CA GLY A 535 -3.15 5.37 -6.01
C GLY A 535 -2.28 6.54 -6.48
N ASP A 536 -2.38 6.88 -7.77
CA ASP A 536 -1.68 8.02 -8.38
C ASP A 536 -2.10 9.34 -7.73
N LEU A 537 -3.40 9.51 -7.47
CA LEU A 537 -3.92 10.70 -6.79
C LEU A 537 -3.39 10.84 -5.36
N ILE A 538 -3.26 9.74 -4.60
CA ILE A 538 -2.61 9.76 -3.28
C ILE A 538 -1.16 10.24 -3.44
N HIS A 539 -0.39 9.65 -4.35
CA HIS A 539 1.00 10.04 -4.59
C HIS A 539 1.12 11.53 -4.95
N VAL A 540 0.28 12.05 -5.85
CA VAL A 540 0.21 13.48 -6.21
C VAL A 540 -0.10 14.36 -5.01
N LEU A 541 -1.10 13.99 -4.18
CA LEU A 541 -1.50 14.76 -3.00
C LEU A 541 -0.46 14.71 -1.86
N GLU A 542 0.41 13.70 -1.83
CA GLU A 542 1.53 13.61 -0.90
C GLU A 542 2.80 14.34 -1.38
N THR A 543 3.11 14.29 -2.68
CA THR A 543 4.40 14.73 -3.21
C THR A 543 4.42 16.16 -3.77
N GLU A 544 3.38 16.61 -4.50
CA GLU A 544 3.50 17.86 -5.27
C GLU A 544 3.58 19.11 -4.39
N LYS A 545 2.80 19.15 -3.30
CA LYS A 545 2.77 20.28 -2.35
C LYS A 545 2.42 19.78 -0.95
N ALA A 546 3.24 20.17 0.03
CA ALA A 546 2.89 20.05 1.44
C ALA A 546 1.46 20.60 1.69
N ASN A 547 0.70 19.85 2.48
CA ASN A 547 -0.64 20.19 2.95
C ASN A 547 -1.74 20.16 1.87
N SER A 548 -1.61 19.37 0.79
CA SER A 548 -2.66 19.27 -0.25
C SER A 548 -3.94 18.60 0.25
N PHE A 549 -3.85 17.50 0.99
CA PHE A 549 -5.01 16.90 1.69
C PHE A 549 -5.69 17.88 2.66
N GLU A 550 -4.91 18.68 3.40
CA GLU A 550 -5.46 19.67 4.34
C GLU A 550 -6.18 20.80 3.60
N LYS A 551 -5.64 21.27 2.47
CA LYS A 551 -6.29 22.29 1.62
C LYS A 551 -7.64 21.79 1.10
N GLU A 552 -7.71 20.56 0.61
CA GLU A 552 -8.97 19.94 0.17
C GLU A 552 -9.95 19.78 1.33
N TYR A 553 -9.51 19.22 2.46
CA TYR A 553 -10.32 19.07 3.66
C TYR A 553 -10.91 20.41 4.15
N ASN A 554 -10.10 21.47 4.15
CA ASN A 554 -10.48 22.81 4.60
C ASN A 554 -11.42 23.54 3.62
N MET A 555 -11.60 23.05 2.38
CA MET A 555 -12.64 23.55 1.46
C MET A 555 -14.04 23.00 1.80
N ILE A 556 -14.12 21.91 2.56
CA ILE A 556 -15.39 21.30 2.96
C ILE A 556 -15.92 22.04 4.21
N PRO A 557 -17.17 22.54 4.22
CA PRO A 557 -17.71 23.31 5.34
C PRO A 557 -17.59 22.56 6.67
N TYR A 558 -17.08 23.24 7.70
CA TYR A 558 -16.86 22.69 9.04
C TYR A 558 -17.63 23.51 10.08
N GLY A 559 -18.06 22.86 11.16
CA GLY A 559 -18.89 23.44 12.20
C GLY A 559 -20.38 23.47 11.84
N GLU A 560 -21.15 24.15 12.68
CA GLU A 560 -22.55 24.45 12.44
C GLU A 560 -22.72 25.32 11.19
N GLN A 561 -23.62 24.93 10.29
CA GLN A 561 -23.88 25.65 9.05
C GLN A 561 -25.03 26.61 9.30
N SER A 562 -24.84 27.90 8.99
CA SER A 562 -25.85 28.94 9.27
C SER A 562 -27.19 28.73 8.56
N GLY A 563 -27.22 27.94 7.48
CA GLY A 563 -28.44 27.55 6.75
C GLY A 563 -29.10 26.26 7.23
N ILE A 564 -28.53 25.52 8.19
CA ILE A 564 -29.05 24.22 8.64
C ILE A 564 -29.26 24.23 10.16
N GLN A 565 -30.52 24.14 10.59
CA GLN A 565 -30.91 24.25 11.99
C GLN A 565 -30.53 22.99 12.81
N CYS A 566 -30.09 23.20 14.05
CA CYS A 566 -29.87 22.17 15.08
C CYS A 566 -30.44 22.62 16.45
N THR A 567 -31.60 23.26 16.39
CA THR A 567 -32.29 23.91 17.52
C THR A 567 -32.77 22.91 18.58
N VAL A 568 -33.26 21.73 18.19
CA VAL A 568 -33.84 20.75 19.14
C VAL A 568 -32.76 20.23 20.09
N GLY A 569 -31.58 19.92 19.57
CA GLY A 569 -30.44 19.45 20.38
C GLY A 569 -29.86 20.49 21.32
N LYS A 570 -30.18 21.78 21.13
CA LYS A 570 -29.75 22.90 21.97
C LYS A 570 -30.76 23.27 23.06
N GLN A 571 -31.95 22.67 23.07
CA GLN A 571 -32.97 22.95 24.09
C GLN A 571 -32.46 22.55 25.49
N PRO A 572 -32.76 23.32 26.56
CA PRO A 572 -32.15 23.12 27.88
C PRO A 572 -32.29 21.71 28.46
N HIS A 573 -33.40 21.02 28.21
CA HIS A 573 -33.63 19.64 28.66
C HIS A 573 -32.87 18.58 27.82
N ASN A 574 -32.50 18.91 26.58
CA ASN A 574 -31.73 18.03 25.68
C ASN A 574 -30.21 18.20 25.83
N VAL A 575 -29.73 19.34 26.33
CA VAL A 575 -28.29 19.57 26.59
C VAL A 575 -27.64 18.46 27.44
N PRO A 576 -28.26 17.96 28.54
CA PRO A 576 -27.74 16.81 29.29
C PRO A 576 -27.68 15.49 28.52
N LYS A 577 -28.44 15.33 27.44
CA LYS A 577 -28.38 14.13 26.58
C LYS A 577 -27.19 14.15 25.62
N ASN A 578 -26.62 15.32 25.32
CA ASN A 578 -25.45 15.45 24.44
C ASN A 578 -24.14 15.08 25.15
N ARG A 579 -23.23 14.35 24.46
CA ARG A 579 -21.88 14.06 24.96
C ARG A 579 -20.92 15.24 24.78
N PHE A 580 -21.12 16.07 23.76
CA PHE A 580 -20.30 17.24 23.46
C PHE A 580 -21.15 18.51 23.32
N LYS A 581 -20.66 19.64 23.84
CA LYS A 581 -21.33 20.96 23.78
C LYS A 581 -21.33 21.61 22.39
N THR A 582 -20.67 20.97 21.41
CA THR A 582 -20.41 21.50 20.07
C THR A 582 -20.86 20.55 18.94
N THR A 583 -21.43 19.39 19.29
CA THR A 583 -21.85 18.36 18.32
C THR A 583 -23.32 18.05 18.52
N PHE A 584 -24.16 18.66 17.69
CA PHE A 584 -25.62 18.51 17.72
C PHE A 584 -26.10 17.79 16.44
N PRO A 585 -27.22 17.05 16.47
CA PRO A 585 -27.87 16.59 15.25
C PRO A 585 -28.54 17.78 14.55
N TYR A 586 -28.55 17.79 13.21
CA TYR A 586 -29.40 18.72 12.48
C TYR A 586 -30.88 18.31 12.55
N ASP A 587 -31.78 19.29 12.65
CA ASP A 587 -33.20 19.07 12.96
C ASP A 587 -33.94 18.31 11.84
N HIS A 588 -33.54 18.49 10.59
CA HIS A 588 -34.19 17.90 9.41
C HIS A 588 -33.87 16.42 9.16
N SER A 589 -32.76 15.92 9.71
CA SER A 589 -32.23 14.58 9.49
C SER A 589 -32.14 13.74 10.77
N ARG A 590 -32.37 14.36 11.93
CA ARG A 590 -32.31 13.69 13.24
C ARG A 590 -33.23 12.48 13.32
N ILE A 591 -32.90 11.56 14.21
CA ILE A 591 -33.86 10.54 14.64
C ILE A 591 -34.85 11.20 15.63
N ILE A 592 -36.13 10.89 15.46
CA ILE A 592 -37.24 11.33 16.32
C ILE A 592 -37.71 10.09 17.06
N LEU A 593 -37.65 10.08 18.39
CA LEU A 593 -38.06 8.94 19.21
C LEU A 593 -39.59 8.87 19.35
N GLN A 594 -40.15 7.67 19.20
CA GLN A 594 -41.57 7.41 19.44
C GLN A 594 -41.81 7.11 20.93
N THR A 595 -41.93 8.16 21.74
CA THR A 595 -42.16 8.11 23.19
C THR A 595 -43.60 8.43 23.57
N THR A 596 -44.02 8.00 24.77
CA THR A 596 -45.33 8.36 25.36
C THR A 596 -45.35 9.74 26.01
N GLY A 597 -44.19 10.36 26.21
CA GLY A 597 -44.02 11.75 26.63
C GLY A 597 -43.47 12.65 25.52
N SER A 598 -43.26 13.93 25.82
CA SER A 598 -42.80 14.97 24.87
C SER A 598 -41.29 14.96 24.56
N ASP A 599 -40.54 13.95 25.00
CA ASP A 599 -39.08 13.88 24.89
C ASP A 599 -38.69 12.99 23.70
N ASP A 600 -38.73 13.57 22.50
CA ASP A 600 -38.49 12.88 21.23
C ASP A 600 -36.99 12.78 20.85
N TYR A 601 -36.08 13.17 21.75
CA TYR A 601 -34.71 13.54 21.36
C TYR A 601 -33.66 12.45 21.60
N ILE A 602 -32.90 12.16 20.55
CA ILE A 602 -31.60 11.49 20.61
C ILE A 602 -30.58 12.19 19.70
N ASN A 603 -29.31 12.23 20.12
CA ASN A 603 -28.22 12.78 19.30
C ASN A 603 -27.75 11.75 18.25
N ALA A 604 -28.58 11.58 17.21
CA ALA A 604 -28.30 10.75 16.04
C ALA A 604 -28.98 11.34 14.78
N ASN A 605 -28.44 11.07 13.60
CA ASN A 605 -29.00 11.45 12.30
C ASN A 605 -29.06 10.27 11.34
N ASN A 606 -30.06 10.24 10.46
CA ASN A 606 -29.99 9.46 9.24
C ASN A 606 -28.92 10.05 8.33
N ILE A 607 -28.06 9.21 7.74
CA ILE A 607 -27.10 9.61 6.72
C ILE A 607 -27.45 8.89 5.42
N LYS A 608 -27.40 9.62 4.30
CA LYS A 608 -27.64 9.08 2.96
C LYS A 608 -26.43 8.31 2.44
N ASN A 609 -26.66 7.27 1.64
CA ASN A 609 -25.62 6.68 0.78
C ASN A 609 -25.35 7.56 -0.45
N ALA A 610 -24.41 7.15 -1.31
CA ALA A 610 -24.07 7.88 -2.54
C ALA A 610 -25.27 8.03 -3.52
N CYS A 611 -26.29 7.16 -3.42
CA CYS A 611 -27.52 7.23 -4.20
C CYS A 611 -28.60 8.16 -3.58
N GLY A 612 -28.35 8.77 -2.41
CA GLY A 612 -29.31 9.62 -1.70
C GLY A 612 -30.27 8.89 -0.75
N GLU A 613 -30.18 7.56 -0.63
CA GLU A 613 -31.06 6.75 0.22
C GLU A 613 -30.58 6.74 1.67
N LYS A 614 -31.49 6.81 2.65
CA LYS A 614 -31.18 6.83 4.10
C LYS A 614 -30.71 5.46 4.63
N ALA A 615 -29.51 5.04 4.23
CA ALA A 615 -28.94 3.72 4.50
C ALA A 615 -28.25 3.59 5.88
N TYR A 616 -27.86 4.69 6.53
CA TYR A 616 -27.11 4.66 7.79
C TYR A 616 -27.74 5.51 8.88
N ILE A 617 -27.43 5.18 10.13
CA ILE A 617 -27.64 6.06 11.29
C ILE A 617 -26.29 6.38 11.92
N ALA A 618 -25.92 7.67 11.95
CA ALA A 618 -24.76 8.16 12.68
C ALA A 618 -25.19 8.66 14.06
N SER A 619 -24.78 7.96 15.12
CA SER A 619 -25.14 8.27 16.51
C SER A 619 -23.92 8.67 17.35
N GLN A 620 -24.12 9.47 18.40
CA GLN A 620 -23.12 9.56 19.48
C GLN A 620 -23.01 8.22 20.23
N GLY A 621 -21.90 8.01 20.93
CA GLY A 621 -21.76 6.93 21.92
C GLY A 621 -22.66 7.21 23.12
N PRO A 622 -23.59 6.31 23.48
CA PRO A 622 -24.56 6.52 24.56
C PRO A 622 -23.92 7.02 25.85
N LYS A 623 -24.64 7.90 26.56
CA LYS A 623 -24.35 8.33 27.94
C LYS A 623 -25.18 7.50 28.90
N MET A 624 -24.84 7.50 30.19
CA MET A 624 -25.56 6.72 31.20
C MET A 624 -27.06 7.06 31.24
N ASN A 625 -27.39 8.33 31.01
CA ASN A 625 -28.76 8.87 30.93
C ASN A 625 -29.42 8.77 29.54
N THR A 626 -28.79 8.15 28.54
CA THR A 626 -29.33 8.00 27.17
C THR A 626 -29.22 6.55 26.64
N VAL A 627 -28.97 5.57 27.51
CA VAL A 627 -28.91 4.16 27.10
C VAL A 627 -30.29 3.63 26.71
N GLU A 628 -31.35 4.10 27.40
CA GLU A 628 -32.73 3.76 27.07
C GLU A 628 -33.15 4.36 25.72
N ASP A 629 -32.92 5.67 25.52
CA ASP A 629 -33.11 6.38 24.25
C ASP A 629 -32.44 5.65 23.07
N PHE A 630 -31.21 5.14 23.27
CA PHE A 630 -30.47 4.41 22.26
C PHE A 630 -31.14 3.07 21.89
N TRP A 631 -31.60 2.30 22.88
CA TRP A 631 -32.32 1.04 22.60
C TRP A 631 -33.72 1.27 22.01
N GLN A 632 -34.39 2.37 22.38
CA GLN A 632 -35.63 2.82 21.73
C GLN A 632 -35.39 3.14 20.25
N MET A 633 -34.33 3.90 19.91
CA MET A 633 -33.91 4.15 18.53
C MET A 633 -33.62 2.85 17.76
N VAL A 634 -32.79 1.97 18.31
CA VAL A 634 -32.42 0.68 17.70
C VAL A 634 -33.66 -0.17 17.40
N TRP A 635 -34.62 -0.20 18.32
CA TRP A 635 -35.84 -0.97 18.18
C TRP A 635 -36.83 -0.39 17.15
N GLN A 636 -37.04 0.93 17.16
CA GLN A 636 -38.00 1.59 16.26
C GLN A 636 -37.48 1.65 14.81
N GLU A 637 -36.18 1.88 14.61
CA GLU A 637 -35.54 1.96 13.29
C GLU A 637 -35.23 0.57 12.69
N ASN A 638 -35.62 -0.51 13.37
CA ASN A 638 -35.38 -1.89 12.98
C ASN A 638 -33.91 -2.22 12.68
N ILE A 639 -33.01 -1.78 13.57
CA ILE A 639 -31.58 -2.02 13.43
C ILE A 639 -31.26 -3.46 13.86
N LEU A 640 -30.62 -4.21 12.96
CA LEU A 640 -30.10 -5.57 13.21
C LEU A 640 -28.57 -5.61 13.31
N LEU A 641 -27.89 -4.53 12.90
CA LEU A 641 -26.43 -4.45 12.84
C LEU A 641 -25.94 -3.11 13.39
N ILE A 642 -25.04 -3.17 14.36
CA ILE A 642 -24.39 -2.01 14.99
C ILE A 642 -22.88 -2.10 14.77
N ALA A 643 -22.27 -1.06 14.21
CA ALA A 643 -20.82 -0.88 14.11
C ALA A 643 -20.34 0.19 15.10
N MET A 644 -19.72 -0.26 16.19
CA MET A 644 -19.12 0.59 17.22
C MET A 644 -17.63 0.80 16.91
N VAL A 645 -17.26 1.95 16.37
CA VAL A 645 -15.85 2.27 16.00
C VAL A 645 -15.14 3.08 17.08
N THR A 646 -15.17 2.56 18.32
CA THR A 646 -14.53 3.16 19.51
C THR A 646 -14.37 2.13 20.63
N ASN A 647 -13.39 2.36 21.51
CA ASN A 647 -13.39 1.74 22.84
C ASN A 647 -14.36 2.47 23.79
N LEU A 648 -14.69 1.84 24.92
CA LEU A 648 -15.48 2.44 26.00
C LEU A 648 -14.71 3.57 26.68
N THR A 649 -13.43 3.33 26.95
CA THR A 649 -12.46 4.25 27.53
C THR A 649 -11.24 4.38 26.61
N GLU A 650 -10.61 5.56 26.64
CA GLU A 650 -9.44 5.92 25.85
C GLU A 650 -8.57 6.85 26.70
N GLY A 651 -7.39 6.37 27.10
CA GLY A 651 -6.68 6.88 28.27
C GLY A 651 -7.59 6.92 29.50
N SER A 652 -7.68 8.08 30.15
CA SER A 652 -8.60 8.33 31.27
C SER A 652 -10.01 8.80 30.86
N SER A 653 -10.30 8.93 29.56
CA SER A 653 -11.55 9.53 29.07
C SER A 653 -12.60 8.49 28.69
N ILE A 654 -13.79 8.56 29.28
CA ILE A 654 -14.95 7.76 28.87
C ILE A 654 -15.47 8.27 27.52
N LYS A 655 -15.38 7.42 26.50
CA LYS A 655 -15.80 7.71 25.12
C LYS A 655 -17.22 7.23 24.83
N CYS A 656 -17.64 6.11 25.43
CA CYS A 656 -18.96 5.53 25.29
C CYS A 656 -19.31 4.77 26.58
N GLU A 657 -20.55 4.85 27.07
CA GLU A 657 -20.99 3.88 28.10
C GLU A 657 -21.17 2.50 27.47
N ARG A 658 -20.99 1.45 28.28
CA ARG A 658 -21.41 0.11 27.89
C ARG A 658 -22.93 0.03 27.95
N TYR A 659 -23.54 -0.32 26.82
CA TYR A 659 -25.00 -0.39 26.66
C TYR A 659 -25.51 -1.83 26.47
N TRP A 660 -24.64 -2.82 26.64
CA TRP A 660 -24.93 -4.27 26.64
C TRP A 660 -24.45 -4.91 27.96
N PRO A 661 -24.92 -6.11 28.34
CA PRO A 661 -24.50 -6.80 29.57
C PRO A 661 -23.01 -7.17 29.58
N ASP A 662 -22.42 -7.36 30.76
CA ASP A 662 -20.98 -7.70 30.88
C ASP A 662 -20.71 -9.18 30.59
N GLY A 663 -21.69 -10.05 30.82
CA GLY A 663 -21.60 -11.49 30.57
C GLY A 663 -22.89 -12.13 30.04
N ILE A 664 -22.78 -13.35 29.52
CA ILE A 664 -23.88 -14.14 28.92
C ILE A 664 -24.98 -14.49 29.94
N THR A 665 -24.61 -14.64 31.21
CA THR A 665 -25.52 -14.90 32.33
C THR A 665 -26.31 -13.66 32.76
N GLU A 666 -25.84 -12.47 32.39
CA GLU A 666 -26.40 -11.19 32.84
C GLU A 666 -27.49 -10.65 31.91
N LYS A 667 -28.35 -9.80 32.45
CA LYS A 667 -29.45 -9.17 31.71
C LYS A 667 -29.48 -7.68 32.03
N MET A 668 -29.27 -6.85 31.02
CA MET A 668 -29.41 -5.41 31.15
C MET A 668 -30.86 -5.02 30.88
N VAL A 669 -31.48 -4.28 31.81
CA VAL A 669 -32.82 -3.71 31.63
C VAL A 669 -32.71 -2.19 31.55
N LYS A 670 -33.27 -1.60 30.49
CA LYS A 670 -33.34 -0.14 30.26
C LYS A 670 -34.73 0.18 29.74
N GLY A 671 -35.53 0.87 30.56
CA GLY A 671 -36.96 1.00 30.35
C GLY A 671 -37.64 -0.34 30.07
N LYS A 672 -38.39 -0.38 28.96
CA LYS A 672 -39.07 -1.56 28.43
C LYS A 672 -38.17 -2.58 27.73
N TYR A 673 -36.88 -2.30 27.54
CA TYR A 673 -35.96 -3.17 26.83
C TYR A 673 -35.19 -4.07 27.79
N SER A 674 -35.13 -5.36 27.45
CA SER A 674 -34.30 -6.36 28.11
C SER A 674 -33.27 -6.86 27.11
N ILE A 675 -32.00 -6.61 27.39
CA ILE A 675 -30.87 -6.97 26.53
C ILE A 675 -30.10 -8.12 27.17
N GLN A 676 -29.78 -9.13 26.36
CA GLN A 676 -29.07 -10.35 26.76
C GLN A 676 -27.91 -10.55 25.79
N LEU A 677 -26.73 -10.88 26.30
CA LEU A 677 -25.60 -11.33 25.48
C LEU A 677 -25.77 -12.83 25.22
N LEU A 678 -25.86 -13.24 23.95
CA LEU A 678 -25.98 -14.66 23.57
C LEU A 678 -24.61 -15.30 23.38
N SER A 679 -23.70 -14.60 22.70
CA SER A 679 -22.33 -15.02 22.50
C SER A 679 -21.42 -13.83 22.23
N GLN A 680 -20.13 -14.01 22.51
CA GLN A 680 -19.06 -13.05 22.26
C GLN A 680 -17.91 -13.76 21.54
N LYS A 681 -17.36 -13.11 20.51
CA LYS A 681 -16.12 -13.51 19.83
C LYS A 681 -15.15 -12.34 19.86
N THR A 682 -13.86 -12.61 20.08
CA THR A 682 -12.79 -11.61 20.09
C THR A 682 -11.84 -11.87 18.94
N TYR A 683 -11.50 -10.81 18.22
CA TYR A 683 -10.55 -10.80 17.12
C TYR A 683 -9.44 -9.80 17.46
N SER A 684 -8.29 -9.90 16.79
CA SER A 684 -7.13 -9.06 17.09
C SER A 684 -7.45 -7.56 17.15
N ASN A 685 -8.31 -7.08 16.26
CA ASN A 685 -8.64 -5.67 16.04
C ASN A 685 -10.10 -5.28 16.33
N PHE A 686 -10.98 -6.24 16.64
CA PHE A 686 -12.40 -6.01 16.93
C PHE A 686 -13.04 -7.11 17.79
N ALA A 687 -14.24 -6.87 18.30
CA ALA A 687 -15.07 -7.86 18.98
C ALA A 687 -16.46 -7.97 18.33
N SER A 688 -17.10 -9.12 18.47
CA SER A 688 -18.46 -9.40 17.99
C SER A 688 -19.34 -9.86 19.14
N HIS A 689 -20.43 -9.17 19.39
CA HIS A 689 -21.45 -9.51 20.39
C HIS A 689 -22.76 -9.85 19.68
N GLN A 690 -23.28 -11.07 19.89
CA GLN A 690 -24.63 -11.41 19.48
C GLN A 690 -25.58 -11.05 20.61
N LEU A 691 -26.45 -10.07 20.38
CA LEU A 691 -27.36 -9.53 21.40
C LEU A 691 -28.80 -9.93 21.11
N LYS A 692 -29.54 -10.34 22.14
CA LYS A 692 -31.00 -10.53 22.07
C LYS A 692 -31.67 -9.39 22.81
N VAL A 693 -32.44 -8.59 22.08
CA VAL A 693 -33.24 -7.49 22.64
C VAL A 693 -34.71 -7.91 22.67
N ILE A 694 -35.32 -7.86 23.84
CA ILE A 694 -36.73 -8.18 24.07
C ILE A 694 -37.44 -6.90 24.52
N ASN A 695 -38.51 -6.52 23.82
CA ASN A 695 -39.40 -5.45 24.25
C ASN A 695 -40.48 -6.06 25.16
N LYS A 696 -40.49 -5.66 26.44
CA LYS A 696 -41.36 -6.24 27.47
C LYS A 696 -42.84 -5.90 27.30
N GLU A 697 -43.18 -4.76 26.69
CA GLU A 697 -44.56 -4.34 26.42
C GLU A 697 -45.20 -5.23 25.35
N THR A 698 -44.51 -5.39 24.22
CA THR A 698 -45.00 -6.17 23.07
C THR A 698 -44.73 -7.67 23.19
N ARG A 699 -43.86 -8.08 24.14
CA ARG A 699 -43.34 -9.45 24.31
C ARG A 699 -42.63 -10.02 23.08
N THR A 700 -42.22 -9.18 22.14
CA THR A 700 -41.44 -9.57 20.96
C THR A 700 -39.94 -9.37 21.21
N GLY A 701 -39.09 -10.13 20.49
CA GLY A 701 -37.64 -9.99 20.57
C GLY A 701 -36.95 -10.15 19.22
N ARG A 702 -35.77 -9.55 19.09
CA ARG A 702 -34.93 -9.58 17.88
C ARG A 702 -33.48 -9.87 18.27
N GLN A 703 -32.74 -10.50 17.36
CA GLN A 703 -31.28 -10.65 17.49
C GLN A 703 -30.61 -9.48 16.75
N ILE A 704 -29.53 -8.98 17.33
CA ILE A 704 -28.77 -7.82 16.83
C ILE A 704 -27.29 -8.18 16.92
N LEU A 705 -26.60 -8.11 15.79
CA LEU A 705 -25.16 -8.26 15.72
C LEU A 705 -24.51 -6.90 16.03
N HIS A 706 -23.67 -6.87 17.06
CA HIS A 706 -22.91 -5.69 17.46
C HIS A 706 -21.41 -5.94 17.26
N LEU A 707 -20.82 -5.26 16.29
CA LEU A 707 -19.40 -5.34 15.94
C LEU A 707 -18.66 -4.11 16.47
N GLN A 708 -17.70 -4.32 17.37
CA GLN A 708 -16.92 -3.26 18.02
C GLN A 708 -15.46 -3.26 17.54
N TYR A 709 -15.03 -2.22 16.84
CA TYR A 709 -13.63 -2.03 16.48
C TYR A 709 -12.84 -1.46 17.66
N THR A 710 -11.82 -2.19 18.13
CA THR A 710 -11.12 -1.94 19.40
C THR A 710 -9.74 -1.30 19.25
N THR A 711 -9.22 -1.19 18.02
CA THR A 711 -7.82 -0.77 17.75
C THR A 711 -7.72 0.56 16.99
N TRP A 712 -8.74 1.42 17.05
CA TRP A 712 -8.61 2.78 16.50
C TRP A 712 -7.89 3.66 17.52
N PRO A 713 -6.67 4.16 17.22
CA PRO A 713 -5.92 4.94 18.20
C PRO A 713 -6.61 6.26 18.57
N ASP A 714 -6.32 6.74 19.78
CA ASP A 714 -6.77 8.03 20.31
C ASP A 714 -6.22 9.20 19.49
N HIS A 715 -4.97 9.06 19.05
CA HIS A 715 -4.26 9.99 18.18
C HIS A 715 -3.86 9.28 16.89
N GLY A 716 -4.44 9.70 15.76
CA GLY A 716 -4.15 9.17 14.43
C GLY A 716 -5.23 8.24 13.87
N THR A 717 -4.81 7.25 13.09
CA THR A 717 -5.66 6.32 12.35
C THR A 717 -5.03 4.92 12.36
N PRO A 718 -5.82 3.83 12.31
CA PRO A 718 -5.28 2.46 12.25
C PRO A 718 -4.60 2.17 10.91
N SER A 719 -4.04 0.97 10.74
CA SER A 719 -3.64 0.50 9.40
C SER A 719 -4.87 0.36 8.49
N PRO A 720 -4.80 0.75 7.20
CA PRO A 720 -5.89 0.55 6.25
C PRO A 720 -6.39 -0.90 6.22
N LEU A 721 -5.48 -1.86 6.16
CA LEU A 721 -5.81 -3.28 6.13
C LEU A 721 -6.54 -3.75 7.41
N GLN A 722 -6.16 -3.23 8.58
CA GLN A 722 -6.85 -3.56 9.84
C GLN A 722 -8.30 -3.06 9.82
N LEU A 723 -8.58 -1.87 9.31
CA LEU A 723 -9.96 -1.41 9.19
C LEU A 723 -10.74 -2.21 8.12
N LEU A 724 -10.08 -2.63 7.03
CA LEU A 724 -10.71 -3.44 5.99
C LEU A 724 -11.15 -4.82 6.47
N VAL A 725 -10.37 -5.49 7.32
CA VAL A 725 -10.79 -6.78 7.91
C VAL A 725 -12.07 -6.61 8.74
N PHE A 726 -12.16 -5.57 9.57
CA PHE A 726 -13.41 -5.25 10.27
C PHE A 726 -14.56 -4.91 9.31
N TYR A 727 -14.27 -4.12 8.27
CA TYR A 727 -15.26 -3.75 7.25
C TYR A 727 -15.82 -4.98 6.51
N GLN A 728 -15.01 -6.00 6.21
CA GLN A 728 -15.47 -7.24 5.58
C GLN A 728 -16.56 -7.95 6.42
N TYR A 729 -16.38 -8.04 7.74
CA TYR A 729 -17.41 -8.62 8.62
C TYR A 729 -18.68 -7.77 8.66
N VAL A 730 -18.55 -6.43 8.67
CA VAL A 730 -19.71 -5.53 8.60
C VAL A 730 -20.43 -5.64 7.24
N SER A 731 -19.73 -5.66 6.11
CA SER A 731 -20.34 -5.75 4.78
C SER A 731 -21.09 -7.08 4.59
N ARG A 732 -20.50 -8.21 5.00
CA ARG A 732 -21.18 -9.52 4.96
C ARG A 732 -22.48 -9.49 5.79
N ALA A 733 -22.45 -8.87 6.97
CA ALA A 733 -23.65 -8.72 7.80
C ALA A 733 -24.71 -7.77 7.19
N MET A 734 -24.30 -6.73 6.47
CA MET A 734 -25.22 -5.87 5.70
C MET A 734 -25.84 -6.62 4.52
N GLU A 735 -25.07 -7.46 3.82
CA GLU A 735 -25.51 -8.25 2.66
C GLU A 735 -26.56 -9.30 3.05
N MET A 736 -26.54 -9.83 4.28
CA MET A 736 -27.62 -10.67 4.82
C MET A 736 -28.92 -9.90 5.10
N HIS A 737 -28.84 -8.58 5.31
CA HIS A 737 -29.97 -7.74 5.72
C HIS A 737 -30.05 -6.42 4.91
N PRO A 738 -30.13 -6.48 3.56
CA PRO A 738 -29.93 -5.31 2.69
C PRO A 738 -31.01 -4.24 2.78
N LYS A 739 -32.13 -4.52 3.47
CA LYS A 739 -33.23 -3.56 3.72
C LYS A 739 -33.09 -2.82 5.06
N ASN A 740 -32.13 -3.20 5.90
CA ASN A 740 -31.94 -2.64 7.24
C ASN A 740 -30.83 -1.59 7.22
N LYS A 741 -31.02 -0.49 7.97
CA LYS A 741 -29.99 0.53 8.12
C LYS A 741 -28.84 0.00 8.96
N LEU A 742 -27.61 0.38 8.61
CA LEU A 742 -26.45 0.19 9.48
C LEU A 742 -26.37 1.34 10.49
N LEU A 743 -26.40 1.03 11.79
CA LEU A 743 -26.10 2.01 12.83
C LEU A 743 -24.59 2.05 13.06
N VAL A 744 -23.98 3.21 12.88
CA VAL A 744 -22.55 3.44 13.16
C VAL A 744 -22.40 4.49 14.26
N HIS A 745 -21.60 4.22 15.28
CA HIS A 745 -21.28 5.20 16.31
C HIS A 745 -19.81 5.12 16.75
N CYS A 746 -19.34 6.21 17.35
CA CYS A 746 -18.07 6.27 18.07
C CYS A 746 -18.32 6.99 19.40
N SER A 747 -17.51 7.98 19.79
CA SER A 747 -17.83 8.88 20.90
C SER A 747 -18.79 10.01 20.48
N ALA A 748 -18.38 10.85 19.52
CA ALA A 748 -19.19 11.98 19.04
C ALA A 748 -20.15 11.63 17.89
N GLY A 749 -19.96 10.48 17.24
CA GLY A 749 -20.75 10.08 16.08
C GLY A 749 -20.46 10.87 14.81
N VAL A 750 -19.24 11.39 14.63
CA VAL A 750 -18.87 12.24 13.47
C VAL A 750 -17.53 11.87 12.84
N GLY A 751 -16.44 11.76 13.61
CA GLY A 751 -15.09 11.52 13.07
C GLY A 751 -14.89 10.12 12.52
N ARG A 752 -14.59 9.15 13.41
CA ARG A 752 -14.45 7.72 13.05
C ARG A 752 -15.71 7.17 12.37
N THR A 753 -16.89 7.52 12.89
CA THR A 753 -18.21 7.19 12.31
C THR A 753 -18.34 7.65 10.86
N GLY A 754 -18.06 8.92 10.55
CA GLY A 754 -18.14 9.44 9.19
C GLY A 754 -17.07 8.84 8.27
N THR A 755 -15.90 8.51 8.81
CA THR A 755 -14.83 7.84 8.05
C THR A 755 -15.26 6.42 7.64
N PHE A 756 -15.90 5.69 8.55
CA PHE A 756 -16.39 4.33 8.29
C PHE A 756 -17.62 4.30 7.36
N ILE A 757 -18.57 5.22 7.54
CA ILE A 757 -19.72 5.38 6.60
C ILE A 757 -19.22 5.77 5.20
N ALA A 758 -18.22 6.65 5.10
CA ALA A 758 -17.63 7.02 3.82
C ALA A 758 -16.94 5.85 3.12
N LEU A 759 -16.20 5.02 3.87
CA LEU A 759 -15.61 3.80 3.31
C LEU A 759 -16.68 2.91 2.67
N ASP A 760 -17.75 2.55 3.39
CA ASP A 760 -18.79 1.68 2.84
C ASP A 760 -19.51 2.30 1.63
N ALA A 761 -19.97 3.54 1.75
CA ALA A 761 -20.76 4.18 0.71
C ALA A 761 -19.95 4.41 -0.58
N LEU A 762 -18.70 4.90 -0.47
CA LEU A 762 -17.84 5.15 -1.62
C LEU A 762 -17.29 3.85 -2.21
N TYR A 763 -17.00 2.82 -1.40
CA TYR A 763 -16.63 1.51 -1.93
C TYR A 763 -17.79 0.89 -2.73
N ARG A 764 -19.01 0.88 -2.20
CA ARG A 764 -20.20 0.39 -2.92
C ARG A 764 -20.47 1.20 -4.19
N GLN A 765 -20.32 2.53 -4.17
CA GLN A 765 -20.43 3.36 -5.37
C GLN A 765 -19.35 2.99 -6.40
N GLY A 766 -18.08 2.97 -5.99
CA GLY A 766 -16.95 2.69 -6.88
C GLY A 766 -17.02 1.30 -7.51
N MET A 767 -17.49 0.30 -6.76
CA MET A 767 -17.74 -1.05 -7.29
C MET A 767 -18.88 -1.12 -8.32
N LYS A 768 -19.82 -0.15 -8.32
CA LYS A 768 -20.95 -0.08 -9.26
C LYS A 768 -20.65 0.83 -10.46
N GLU A 769 -19.98 1.95 -10.25
CA GLU A 769 -19.81 3.04 -11.24
C GLU A 769 -18.38 3.14 -11.80
N GLY A 770 -17.40 2.41 -11.25
CA GLY A 770 -15.99 2.51 -11.61
C GLY A 770 -15.32 3.82 -11.20
N LYS A 771 -16.04 4.73 -10.53
CA LYS A 771 -15.60 6.06 -10.12
C LYS A 771 -16.26 6.48 -8.81
N ILE A 772 -15.63 7.42 -8.10
CA ILE A 772 -16.10 7.96 -6.81
C ILE A 772 -15.83 9.47 -6.70
N ASN A 773 -16.52 10.17 -5.79
CA ASN A 773 -16.20 11.56 -5.45
C ASN A 773 -16.15 11.76 -3.93
N ILE A 774 -14.95 11.66 -3.36
CA ILE A 774 -14.71 11.72 -1.91
C ILE A 774 -15.08 13.11 -1.35
N VAL A 775 -14.75 14.20 -2.05
CA VAL A 775 -15.08 15.58 -1.61
C VAL A 775 -16.59 15.81 -1.58
N GLU A 776 -17.28 15.39 -2.65
CA GLU A 776 -18.74 15.58 -2.78
C GLU A 776 -19.51 14.75 -1.75
N TYR A 777 -19.18 13.46 -1.59
CA TYR A 777 -19.87 12.62 -0.61
C TYR A 777 -19.63 13.05 0.83
N VAL A 778 -18.42 13.51 1.19
CA VAL A 778 -18.15 14.05 2.53
C VAL A 778 -18.90 15.37 2.76
N ASN A 779 -19.11 16.18 1.73
CA ASN A 779 -20.00 17.35 1.79
C ASN A 779 -21.47 16.92 2.00
N THR A 780 -21.98 15.91 1.28
CA THR A 780 -23.35 15.37 1.47
C THR A 780 -23.56 14.81 2.87
N MET A 781 -22.61 14.03 3.41
CA MET A 781 -22.69 13.59 4.82
C MET A 781 -22.71 14.76 5.79
N ARG A 782 -22.02 15.87 5.48
CA ARG A 782 -22.02 17.09 6.32
C ARG A 782 -23.27 17.94 6.19
N GLU A 783 -24.10 17.73 5.17
CA GLU A 783 -25.45 18.27 5.10
C GLU A 783 -26.39 17.48 6.03
N ASP A 784 -26.26 16.14 6.07
CA ASP A 784 -27.05 15.29 6.97
C ASP A 784 -26.61 15.40 8.45
N ARG A 785 -25.31 15.50 8.77
CA ARG A 785 -24.79 15.65 10.14
C ARG A 785 -23.49 16.43 10.19
N MET A 786 -23.39 17.41 11.09
CA MET A 786 -22.19 18.27 11.20
C MET A 786 -20.88 17.49 11.42
N ASN A 787 -19.77 18.02 10.88
CA ASN A 787 -18.40 17.55 11.15
C ASN A 787 -18.09 16.08 10.81
N MET A 788 -18.89 15.43 9.96
CA MET A 788 -18.59 14.10 9.45
C MET A 788 -17.19 14.08 8.80
N ILE A 789 -16.36 13.14 9.25
CA ILE A 789 -14.89 13.15 9.12
C ILE A 789 -14.27 14.41 9.77
N GLN A 790 -13.76 14.24 10.99
CA GLN A 790 -13.53 15.35 11.91
C GLN A 790 -12.13 15.99 11.79
N ASN A 791 -11.18 15.35 11.12
CA ASN A 791 -9.85 15.92 10.90
C ASN A 791 -9.21 15.44 9.58
N ALA A 792 -8.18 16.16 9.15
CA ALA A 792 -7.46 15.88 7.91
C ALA A 792 -6.77 14.50 7.89
N ASN A 793 -6.35 13.95 9.03
CA ASN A 793 -5.75 12.62 9.10
C ASN A 793 -6.78 11.52 8.80
N GLN A 794 -7.99 11.62 9.36
CA GLN A 794 -9.12 10.75 9.03
C GLN A 794 -9.52 10.88 7.55
N TYR A 795 -9.46 12.10 7.00
CA TYR A 795 -9.75 12.35 5.59
C TYR A 795 -8.71 11.75 4.64
N LYS A 796 -7.41 11.95 4.91
CA LYS A 796 -6.32 11.29 4.19
C LYS A 796 -6.41 9.76 4.31
N PHE A 797 -6.71 9.26 5.50
CA PHE A 797 -6.87 7.83 5.74
C PHE A 797 -8.03 7.21 4.95
N LEU A 798 -9.13 7.94 4.72
CA LEU A 798 -10.22 7.50 3.84
C LEU A 798 -9.72 7.18 2.41
N TYR A 799 -8.81 8.00 1.86
CA TYR A 799 -8.20 7.71 0.56
C TYR A 799 -7.39 6.40 0.58
N HIS A 800 -6.50 6.22 1.57
CA HIS A 800 -5.68 5.00 1.66
C HIS A 800 -6.51 3.73 1.89
N VAL A 801 -7.58 3.80 2.70
CA VAL A 801 -8.44 2.63 2.94
C VAL A 801 -9.34 2.31 1.75
N LEU A 802 -9.78 3.30 0.97
CA LEU A 802 -10.47 3.06 -0.30
C LEU A 802 -9.54 2.46 -1.36
N HIS A 803 -8.31 2.97 -1.49
CA HIS A 803 -7.29 2.39 -2.37
C HIS A 803 -7.04 0.91 -2.05
N GLU A 804 -6.82 0.58 -0.78
CA GLU A 804 -6.62 -0.80 -0.34
C GLU A 804 -7.88 -1.68 -0.43
N ALA A 805 -9.09 -1.09 -0.43
CA ALA A 805 -10.35 -1.80 -0.63
C ALA A 805 -10.53 -2.22 -2.10
N PHE A 806 -10.21 -1.35 -3.06
CA PHE A 806 -10.37 -1.63 -4.48
C PHE A 806 -9.30 -2.59 -5.05
N ARG A 807 -8.15 -2.75 -4.36
CA ARG A 807 -7.05 -3.63 -4.80
C ARG A 807 -7.30 -5.13 -4.60
N GLY A 808 -8.21 -5.53 -3.69
CA GLY A 808 -8.48 -6.96 -3.47
C GLY A 808 -9.57 -7.23 -2.43
N LYS A 809 -10.35 -8.29 -2.65
CA LYS A 809 -11.49 -8.71 -1.81
C LYS A 809 -11.10 -9.89 -0.93
N GLY A 810 -11.66 -9.97 0.29
CA GLY A 810 -11.52 -11.15 1.15
C GLY A 810 -12.16 -12.38 0.50
N GLN A 811 -11.50 -13.54 0.59
CA GLN A 811 -11.83 -14.74 -0.19
C GLN A 811 -12.23 -15.93 0.71
N PHE A 812 -13.15 -15.67 1.64
CA PHE A 812 -13.69 -16.64 2.59
C PHE A 812 -14.16 -17.95 1.94
N LEU A 813 -13.81 -19.08 2.56
CA LEU A 813 -14.25 -20.42 2.21
C LEU A 813 -14.73 -21.16 3.46
N SER A 814 -15.92 -21.77 3.39
CA SER A 814 -16.37 -22.73 4.41
C SER A 814 -15.48 -23.97 4.42
N LYS A 815 -15.41 -24.68 5.56
CA LYS A 815 -14.63 -25.92 5.76
C LYS A 815 -14.70 -26.86 4.55
N ASP A 816 -15.89 -27.23 4.09
CA ASP A 816 -16.09 -28.16 2.97
C ASP A 816 -15.62 -27.61 1.61
N ASN A 817 -15.90 -26.33 1.33
CA ASN A 817 -15.49 -25.72 0.07
C ASN A 817 -13.98 -25.50 0.01
N PHE A 818 -13.33 -25.26 1.16
CA PHE A 818 -11.89 -25.20 1.29
C PHE A 818 -11.24 -26.55 0.98
N ILE A 819 -11.73 -27.65 1.61
CA ILE A 819 -11.27 -29.02 1.29
C ILE A 819 -11.39 -29.29 -0.21
N ARG A 820 -12.58 -29.03 -0.80
CA ARG A 820 -12.86 -29.30 -2.21
C ARG A 820 -11.93 -28.54 -3.15
N GLU A 821 -11.62 -27.28 -2.87
CA GLU A 821 -10.68 -26.50 -3.70
C GLU A 821 -9.25 -27.04 -3.60
N VAL A 822 -8.78 -27.40 -2.39
CA VAL A 822 -7.47 -28.02 -2.16
C VAL A 822 -7.37 -29.39 -2.83
N ASP A 823 -8.35 -30.26 -2.67
CA ASP A 823 -8.36 -31.58 -3.30
C ASP A 823 -8.47 -31.49 -4.82
N SER A 824 -9.12 -30.45 -5.36
CA SER A 824 -9.17 -30.22 -6.81
C SER A 824 -7.81 -29.84 -7.43
N GLN A 825 -6.83 -29.43 -6.63
CA GLN A 825 -5.44 -29.24 -7.09
C GLN A 825 -4.72 -30.58 -7.34
N ASN A 826 -5.16 -31.66 -6.69
CA ASN A 826 -4.54 -32.98 -6.78
C ASN A 826 -5.07 -33.81 -7.97
N VAL A 827 -5.95 -33.25 -8.81
CA VAL A 827 -6.55 -33.95 -9.95
C VAL A 827 -5.66 -33.82 -11.20
N PRO A 828 -5.04 -34.92 -11.69
CA PRO A 828 -4.26 -34.89 -12.92
C PRO A 828 -5.22 -34.72 -14.12
N ASN A 829 -5.26 -33.51 -14.69
CA ASN A 829 -5.76 -33.08 -16.02
C ASN A 829 -6.37 -31.66 -16.02
N LYS A 830 -6.47 -30.97 -14.88
CA LYS A 830 -6.87 -29.55 -14.85
C LYS A 830 -5.69 -28.67 -15.26
N ALA A 831 -5.90 -27.73 -16.20
CA ALA A 831 -4.84 -26.84 -16.67
C ALA A 831 -4.25 -26.00 -15.51
N VAL A 832 -2.96 -26.16 -15.24
CA VAL A 832 -2.24 -25.60 -14.06
C VAL A 832 -2.18 -24.05 -14.07
N ASN A 833 -2.52 -23.42 -15.20
CA ASN A 833 -2.61 -21.96 -15.33
C ASN A 833 -3.96 -21.37 -14.81
N LEU A 834 -4.89 -22.19 -14.31
CA LEU A 834 -6.22 -21.75 -13.87
C LEU A 834 -6.56 -22.00 -12.39
N SER A 835 -5.62 -22.46 -11.55
CA SER A 835 -5.92 -22.69 -10.12
C SER A 835 -6.23 -21.39 -9.37
N ARG A 836 -7.24 -21.44 -8.50
CA ARG A 836 -7.66 -20.30 -7.68
C ARG A 836 -6.52 -19.78 -6.81
N PHE A 837 -5.81 -20.68 -6.13
CA PHE A 837 -4.66 -20.32 -5.30
C PHE A 837 -3.52 -19.63 -6.06
N ARG A 838 -3.31 -19.93 -7.35
CA ARG A 838 -2.33 -19.19 -8.16
C ARG A 838 -2.79 -17.77 -8.44
N LYS A 839 -4.10 -17.55 -8.70
CA LYS A 839 -4.67 -16.20 -8.85
C LYS A 839 -4.58 -15.39 -7.55
N GLU A 840 -5.01 -15.98 -6.44
CA GLU A 840 -4.87 -15.40 -5.09
C GLU A 840 -3.41 -15.03 -4.79
N PHE A 841 -2.45 -15.91 -5.07
CA PHE A 841 -1.03 -15.65 -4.84
C PHE A 841 -0.45 -14.55 -5.75
N MET A 842 -0.89 -14.45 -7.02
CA MET A 842 -0.50 -13.35 -7.91
C MET A 842 -1.08 -12.01 -7.45
N GLU A 843 -2.33 -11.99 -6.98
CA GLU A 843 -3.00 -10.82 -6.40
C GLU A 843 -2.32 -10.40 -5.07
N LEU A 844 -1.94 -11.35 -4.21
CA LEU A 844 -1.14 -11.07 -3.01
C LEU A 844 0.21 -10.40 -3.35
N ASN A 845 0.94 -10.95 -4.34
CA ASN A 845 2.21 -10.38 -4.77
C ASN A 845 2.07 -8.95 -5.33
N SER A 846 1.00 -8.64 -6.06
CA SER A 846 0.74 -7.28 -6.56
C SER A 846 0.31 -6.29 -5.47
N MET A 847 -0.06 -6.78 -4.27
CA MET A 847 -0.47 -5.99 -3.11
C MET A 847 0.60 -5.84 -2.02
N LYS A 848 1.75 -6.53 -2.12
CA LYS A 848 2.85 -6.41 -1.15
C LYS A 848 3.29 -4.94 -1.00
N PRO A 849 3.49 -4.43 0.23
CA PRO A 849 4.05 -3.09 0.40
C PRO A 849 5.54 -3.11 0.04
N ASP A 850 5.94 -2.18 -0.82
CA ASP A 850 7.35 -1.95 -1.13
C ASP A 850 7.94 -0.96 -0.13
N PHE A 851 8.75 -1.46 0.81
CA PHE A 851 9.46 -0.64 1.79
C PHE A 851 10.79 -0.18 1.20
N GLY A 852 10.81 1.07 0.73
CA GLY A 852 11.97 1.66 0.07
C GLY A 852 13.22 1.76 0.98
N GLU A 853 14.37 2.01 0.37
CA GLU A 853 15.69 2.03 1.02
C GLU A 853 15.76 2.81 2.34
N ASN A 854 15.09 3.97 2.40
CA ASN A 854 15.04 4.84 3.58
C ASN A 854 14.26 4.25 4.77
N GLU A 855 13.36 3.29 4.53
CA GLU A 855 12.54 2.63 5.55
C GLU A 855 13.15 1.32 6.05
N LYS A 856 14.24 0.84 5.44
CA LYS A 856 15.03 -0.32 5.89
C LYS A 856 16.45 0.11 6.34
N LYS A 857 16.62 1.35 6.79
CA LYS A 857 17.92 1.99 7.02
C LYS A 857 18.69 1.35 8.17
N LEU A 858 18.05 1.08 9.32
CA LEU A 858 18.74 0.45 10.46
C LEU A 858 19.15 -0.99 10.13
N GLY A 859 18.31 -1.72 9.40
CA GLY A 859 18.65 -3.07 8.92
C GLY A 859 19.91 -3.08 8.04
N LYS A 860 20.04 -2.11 7.13
CA LYS A 860 21.23 -1.95 6.27
C LYS A 860 22.46 -1.49 7.04
N GLN A 861 22.30 -0.67 8.08
CA GLN A 861 23.40 -0.25 8.96
C GLN A 861 23.94 -1.41 9.82
N HIS A 862 23.12 -2.43 10.08
CA HIS A 862 23.45 -3.58 10.91
C HIS A 862 23.43 -4.90 10.13
N LEU A 863 23.90 -4.91 8.88
CA LEU A 863 23.99 -6.14 8.05
C LEU A 863 24.72 -7.29 8.76
N ASN A 864 25.71 -7.01 9.61
CA ASN A 864 26.42 -8.00 10.41
C ASN A 864 25.55 -8.69 11.48
N LEU A 865 24.39 -8.13 11.83
CA LEU A 865 23.40 -8.72 12.75
C LEU A 865 22.27 -9.45 12.01
N ASN A 866 22.32 -9.52 10.67
CA ASN A 866 21.29 -10.14 9.84
C ASN A 866 21.79 -11.45 9.22
N MET A 867 20.95 -12.49 9.24
CA MET A 867 21.25 -13.79 8.60
C MET A 867 21.20 -13.72 7.07
N THR A 868 20.50 -12.73 6.50
CA THR A 868 20.45 -12.45 5.07
C THR A 868 20.49 -10.94 4.82
N SER A 869 20.99 -10.51 3.66
CA SER A 869 21.00 -9.09 3.27
C SER A 869 19.67 -8.58 2.70
N SER A 870 18.79 -9.49 2.26
CA SER A 870 17.52 -9.18 1.61
C SER A 870 16.34 -9.07 2.58
N VAL A 871 16.30 -9.90 3.63
CA VAL A 871 15.15 -9.96 4.55
C VAL A 871 15.39 -9.06 5.77
N LEU A 872 15.03 -7.79 5.63
CA LEU A 872 15.23 -6.74 6.64
C LEU A 872 13.88 -6.19 7.13
N PRO A 873 13.71 -5.90 8.43
CA PRO A 873 12.48 -5.33 8.95
C PRO A 873 12.35 -3.86 8.53
N CYS A 874 11.10 -3.38 8.36
CA CYS A 874 10.83 -1.96 8.20
C CYS A 874 11.06 -1.22 9.53
N ASP A 875 11.79 -0.10 9.51
CA ASP A 875 12.19 0.68 10.67
C ASP A 875 11.00 1.22 11.49
N LYS A 876 9.82 1.35 10.87
CA LYS A 876 8.54 1.74 11.51
C LYS A 876 7.82 0.59 12.21
N ILE A 877 8.18 -0.67 11.90
CA ILE A 877 7.44 -1.88 12.29
C ILE A 877 8.32 -2.82 13.14
N ARG A 878 9.64 -2.72 13.04
CA ARG A 878 10.60 -3.55 13.79
C ARG A 878 10.34 -3.56 15.30
N ILE A 879 10.73 -4.65 15.96
CA ILE A 879 10.87 -4.64 17.42
C ILE A 879 12.03 -3.70 17.81
N ILE A 880 11.88 -3.03 18.95
CA ILE A 880 12.89 -2.16 19.57
C ILE A 880 13.26 -2.77 20.91
N LEU A 881 14.53 -3.15 21.08
CA LEU A 881 15.04 -3.61 22.38
C LEU A 881 15.17 -2.41 23.33
N SER A 882 14.55 -2.50 24.50
CA SER A 882 14.47 -1.42 25.50
C SER A 882 15.53 -1.57 26.60
N SER A 883 15.91 -2.80 26.93
CA SER A 883 17.05 -3.13 27.80
C SER A 883 18.36 -2.57 27.24
N HIS A 884 19.25 -2.10 28.12
CA HIS A 884 20.57 -1.62 27.73
C HIS A 884 21.65 -2.67 28.01
N VAL A 885 22.43 -3.03 26.99
CA VAL A 885 23.67 -3.81 27.12
C VAL A 885 24.83 -3.04 26.49
N PRO A 886 25.96 -2.84 27.20
CA PRO A 886 27.13 -2.14 26.65
C PRO A 886 27.61 -2.73 25.33
N GLY A 887 27.89 -1.88 24.34
CA GLY A 887 28.32 -2.29 23.00
C GLY A 887 27.21 -2.81 22.09
N ARG A 888 25.95 -2.89 22.55
CA ARG A 888 24.80 -3.33 21.75
C ARG A 888 23.86 -2.18 21.42
N THR A 889 23.07 -2.35 20.36
CA THR A 889 22.09 -1.34 19.91
C THR A 889 20.65 -1.74 20.31
N THR A 890 19.65 -0.96 19.89
CA THR A 890 18.23 -1.29 20.04
C THR A 890 17.67 -2.09 18.86
N TYR A 891 18.54 -2.56 17.96
CA TYR A 891 18.18 -3.29 16.74
C TYR A 891 18.17 -4.80 16.96
N ILE A 892 17.10 -5.45 16.49
CA ILE A 892 17.04 -6.88 16.22
C ILE A 892 16.17 -7.09 14.98
N ASN A 893 16.50 -8.10 14.16
CA ASN A 893 15.70 -8.45 12.99
C ASN A 893 14.49 -9.31 13.40
N ALA A 894 13.48 -8.61 13.93
CA ALA A 894 12.22 -9.15 14.38
C ALA A 894 11.07 -8.18 14.05
N VAL A 895 9.88 -8.71 13.75
CA VAL A 895 8.65 -7.95 13.54
C VAL A 895 7.50 -8.49 14.41
N PRO A 896 6.63 -7.64 14.96
CA PRO A 896 5.39 -8.06 15.60
C PRO A 896 4.35 -8.46 14.55
N LEU A 897 3.57 -9.47 14.88
CA LEU A 897 2.47 -10.03 14.12
C LEU A 897 1.28 -10.27 15.07
N SER A 898 0.06 -10.11 14.56
CA SER A 898 -1.15 -10.50 15.30
C SER A 898 -1.44 -11.99 15.13
N THR A 899 -2.03 -12.62 16.15
CA THR A 899 -2.83 -13.82 15.93
C THR A 899 -4.17 -13.43 15.29
N PHE A 900 -5.05 -14.39 15.00
CA PHE A 900 -6.42 -14.09 14.59
C PHE A 900 -7.20 -13.39 15.72
N THR A 901 -6.98 -13.78 16.98
CA THR A 901 -7.73 -13.29 18.15
C THR A 901 -7.08 -12.14 18.93
N MET A 902 -5.76 -11.92 18.83
CA MET A 902 -5.01 -10.94 19.64
C MET A 902 -4.02 -10.13 18.79
N THR A 903 -3.87 -8.83 19.08
CA THR A 903 -2.95 -7.93 18.34
C THR A 903 -1.52 -8.00 18.86
N ASP A 904 -0.56 -8.08 17.93
CA ASP A 904 0.90 -7.93 18.15
C ASP A 904 1.50 -8.83 19.27
N CYS A 905 0.97 -10.06 19.41
CA CYS A 905 1.41 -11.08 20.38
C CYS A 905 2.26 -12.22 19.79
N LEU A 906 2.39 -12.29 18.46
CA LEU A 906 3.40 -13.12 17.79
C LEU A 906 4.60 -12.24 17.40
N ILE A 907 5.80 -12.79 17.44
CA ILE A 907 7.03 -12.12 16.97
C ILE A 907 7.72 -13.05 15.99
N ALA A 908 7.84 -12.65 14.73
CA ALA A 908 8.64 -13.37 13.74
C ALA A 908 10.05 -12.79 13.69
N ALA A 909 11.05 -13.61 13.99
CA ALA A 909 12.45 -13.21 14.01
C ALA A 909 13.35 -14.25 13.33
N GLN A 910 14.50 -13.79 12.85
CA GLN A 910 15.58 -14.72 12.44
C GLN A 910 16.24 -15.35 13.68
N TYR A 911 16.98 -16.45 13.48
CA TYR A 911 17.97 -16.85 14.47
C TYR A 911 19.00 -15.73 14.71
N PRO A 912 19.51 -15.58 15.95
CA PRO A 912 20.63 -14.69 16.19
C PRO A 912 21.85 -15.18 15.41
N VAL A 913 22.60 -14.26 14.81
CA VAL A 913 23.94 -14.56 14.28
C VAL A 913 24.90 -14.92 15.44
N PRO A 914 26.10 -15.45 15.19
CA PRO A 914 27.11 -15.63 16.24
C PRO A 914 27.39 -14.30 16.98
N GLU A 915 27.61 -14.38 18.28
CA GLU A 915 27.68 -13.26 19.22
C GLU A 915 26.38 -12.44 19.37
N ALA A 916 25.27 -12.84 18.72
CA ALA A 916 23.95 -12.20 18.86
C ALA A 916 23.00 -12.84 19.88
N GLY A 917 23.41 -13.89 20.60
CA GLY A 917 22.57 -14.57 21.59
C GLY A 917 21.93 -13.64 22.62
N VAL A 918 22.67 -12.64 23.12
CA VAL A 918 22.16 -11.67 24.12
C VAL A 918 20.99 -10.84 23.59
N ASP A 919 20.94 -10.51 22.30
CA ASP A 919 19.86 -9.69 21.75
C ASP A 919 18.54 -10.48 21.63
N LEU A 920 18.61 -11.81 21.49
CA LEU A 920 17.45 -12.68 21.62
C LEU A 920 16.99 -12.79 23.09
N ILE A 921 17.90 -12.86 24.07
CA ILE A 921 17.53 -12.82 25.50
C ILE A 921 16.80 -11.51 25.82
N ARG A 922 17.34 -10.38 25.34
CA ARG A 922 16.72 -9.06 25.45
C ARG A 922 15.35 -9.03 24.79
N LEU A 923 15.20 -9.57 23.58
CA LEU A 923 13.89 -9.67 22.91
C LEU A 923 12.86 -10.41 23.76
N LEU A 924 13.22 -11.58 24.28
CA LEU A 924 12.29 -12.44 25.02
C LEU A 924 11.83 -11.82 26.34
N ILE A 925 12.72 -11.08 27.02
CA ILE A 925 12.41 -10.39 28.28
C ILE A 925 11.68 -9.06 28.00
N ASP A 926 12.22 -8.20 27.12
CA ASP A 926 11.66 -6.87 26.80
C ASP A 926 10.27 -6.93 26.15
N GLN A 927 9.86 -8.11 25.65
CA GLN A 927 8.56 -8.36 25.03
C GLN A 927 7.72 -9.41 25.77
N GLU A 928 8.08 -9.79 27.00
CA GLU A 928 7.29 -10.70 27.85
C GLU A 928 6.93 -12.01 27.12
N CYS A 929 7.89 -12.58 26.39
CA CYS A 929 7.68 -13.78 25.60
C CYS A 929 7.79 -15.04 26.47
N THR A 930 6.69 -15.75 26.66
CA THR A 930 6.63 -17.01 27.44
C THR A 930 6.78 -18.25 26.57
N THR A 931 6.61 -18.13 25.25
CA THR A 931 6.78 -19.25 24.30
C THR A 931 7.78 -18.86 23.19
N LEU A 932 8.65 -19.79 22.83
CA LEU A 932 9.53 -19.69 21.66
C LEU A 932 9.37 -20.93 20.78
N VAL A 933 9.14 -20.74 19.48
CA VAL A 933 9.07 -21.82 18.49
C VAL A 933 10.30 -21.75 17.60
N SER A 934 11.17 -22.75 17.66
CA SER A 934 12.29 -22.93 16.73
C SER A 934 11.88 -23.87 15.62
N LEU A 935 11.71 -23.35 14.40
CA LEU A 935 11.27 -24.14 13.24
C LEU A 935 12.37 -25.03 12.64
N ASN A 936 13.61 -24.93 13.12
CA ASN A 936 14.72 -25.80 12.78
C ASN A 936 15.43 -26.31 14.07
N PRO A 937 16.21 -27.40 14.00
CA PRO A 937 16.94 -27.93 15.14
C PRO A 937 17.96 -26.91 15.68
N LEU A 938 17.89 -26.60 16.96
CA LEU A 938 18.81 -25.69 17.67
C LEU A 938 20.25 -26.22 17.63
N SER A 939 20.42 -27.54 17.61
CA SER A 939 21.72 -28.20 17.39
C SER A 939 22.41 -27.85 16.06
N LYS A 940 21.68 -27.30 15.09
CA LYS A 940 22.19 -26.82 13.78
C LYS A 940 22.30 -25.29 13.70
N VAL A 941 21.80 -24.56 14.68
CA VAL A 941 21.92 -23.10 14.79
C VAL A 941 23.21 -22.78 15.54
N GLN A 942 24.18 -22.13 14.88
CA GLN A 942 25.54 -21.92 15.42
C GLN A 942 25.55 -21.18 16.77
N SER A 943 24.66 -20.19 16.91
CA SER A 943 24.53 -19.34 18.10
C SER A 943 23.71 -19.95 19.24
N SER A 944 23.09 -21.13 19.06
CA SER A 944 22.16 -21.70 20.08
C SER A 944 22.82 -21.88 21.44
N LYS A 945 24.09 -22.28 21.47
CA LYS A 945 24.89 -22.45 22.70
C LYS A 945 25.15 -21.13 23.45
N GLU A 946 24.93 -19.97 22.84
CA GLU A 946 25.08 -18.66 23.47
C GLU A 946 23.86 -18.27 24.32
N TRP A 947 22.71 -18.90 24.11
CA TRP A 947 21.46 -18.52 24.78
C TRP A 947 20.61 -19.72 25.26
N VAL A 948 21.02 -20.95 24.95
CA VAL A 948 20.50 -22.20 25.53
C VAL A 948 21.67 -23.04 26.09
N PRO A 949 21.86 -23.09 27.42
CA PRO A 949 22.85 -23.96 28.04
C PRO A 949 22.41 -25.44 28.07
N SER A 950 23.34 -26.32 28.45
CA SER A 950 23.01 -27.70 28.80
C SER A 950 22.13 -27.75 30.06
N ALA A 951 21.31 -28.80 30.21
CA ALA A 951 20.32 -28.94 31.30
C ALA A 951 20.89 -29.12 32.74
N ALA A 952 22.17 -28.80 32.95
CA ALA A 952 22.87 -28.83 34.24
C ALA A 952 23.77 -27.59 34.46
N GLU A 953 23.82 -26.66 33.50
CA GLU A 953 24.73 -25.51 33.49
C GLU A 953 23.94 -24.20 33.61
N THR A 954 24.50 -23.22 34.33
CA THR A 954 24.02 -21.84 34.30
C THR A 954 24.95 -21.03 33.39
N LEU A 955 24.42 -20.47 32.33
CA LEU A 955 25.16 -19.62 31.40
C LEU A 955 25.00 -18.15 31.81
N SER A 956 26.11 -17.45 32.00
CA SER A 956 26.14 -16.02 32.31
C SER A 956 26.63 -15.25 31.08
N LEU A 957 25.75 -14.45 30.47
CA LEU A 957 26.02 -13.67 29.27
C LEU A 957 25.60 -12.20 29.49
N HIS A 958 26.57 -11.28 29.47
CA HIS A 958 26.30 -9.83 29.62
C HIS A 958 25.39 -9.48 30.82
N LYS A 959 25.62 -10.10 31.99
CA LYS A 959 24.79 -10.00 33.21
C LYS A 959 23.40 -10.63 33.15
N TYR A 960 23.08 -11.38 32.10
CA TYR A 960 21.94 -12.28 32.09
C TYR A 960 22.38 -13.69 32.50
N ASN A 961 21.65 -14.30 33.43
CA ASN A 961 21.82 -15.67 33.84
C ASN A 961 20.72 -16.52 33.20
N VAL A 962 21.11 -17.60 32.52
CA VAL A 962 20.23 -18.51 31.79
C VAL A 962 20.39 -19.93 32.31
N GLN A 963 19.28 -20.64 32.48
CA GLN A 963 19.23 -22.04 32.91
C GLN A 963 18.25 -22.82 32.01
N ALA A 964 18.67 -23.97 31.50
CA ALA A 964 17.83 -24.85 30.70
C ALA A 964 17.30 -26.04 31.52
N GLY A 965 16.04 -26.40 31.31
CA GLY A 965 15.43 -27.64 31.78
C GLY A 965 15.74 -28.82 30.87
N LYS A 966 15.13 -29.98 31.18
CA LYS A 966 15.25 -31.18 30.34
C LYS A 966 14.44 -31.04 29.05
N ASN A 967 14.95 -31.60 27.96
CA ASN A 967 14.20 -31.75 26.71
C ASN A 967 13.22 -32.93 26.84
N ILE A 968 11.94 -32.67 26.54
CA ILE A 968 10.83 -33.62 26.55
C ILE A 968 10.39 -33.81 25.09
N ARG A 969 10.30 -35.06 24.62
CA ARG A 969 9.78 -35.34 23.27
C ARG A 969 8.25 -35.29 23.30
N LEU A 970 7.63 -34.47 22.44
CA LEU A 970 6.17 -34.35 22.34
C LEU A 970 5.59 -35.17 21.18
N SER A 971 6.30 -35.25 20.06
CA SER A 971 5.95 -36.06 18.89
C SER A 971 7.21 -36.57 18.18
N GLU A 972 7.07 -37.28 17.06
CA GLU A 972 8.23 -37.60 16.21
C GLU A 972 8.94 -36.34 15.69
N ASN A 973 8.23 -35.22 15.54
CA ASN A 973 8.77 -33.99 14.95
C ASN A 973 9.17 -32.91 15.97
N VAL A 974 8.62 -32.95 17.20
CA VAL A 974 8.69 -31.82 18.15
C VAL A 974 9.26 -32.22 19.52
N CYS A 975 10.22 -31.44 19.99
CA CYS A 975 10.68 -31.42 21.38
C CYS A 975 10.20 -30.15 22.10
N LYS A 976 9.92 -30.25 23.40
CA LYS A 976 9.68 -29.12 24.31
C LYS A 976 10.79 -29.05 25.36
N SER A 977 11.27 -27.87 25.67
CA SER A 977 12.15 -27.60 26.81
C SER A 977 11.74 -26.28 27.48
N THR A 978 12.20 -26.03 28.69
CA THR A 978 11.94 -24.76 29.40
C THR A 978 13.25 -24.07 29.70
N VAL A 979 13.38 -22.80 29.35
CA VAL A 979 14.56 -21.97 29.64
C VAL A 979 14.16 -20.84 30.56
N LYS A 980 14.92 -20.65 31.64
CA LYS A 980 14.74 -19.55 32.60
C LYS A 980 15.85 -18.54 32.41
N MET A 981 15.49 -17.26 32.39
CA MET A 981 16.37 -16.13 32.12
C MET A 981 16.15 -15.05 33.18
N LYS A 982 17.22 -14.45 33.71
CA LYS A 982 17.11 -13.23 34.54
C LYS A 982 18.30 -12.31 34.36
N HIS A 983 18.08 -11.01 34.48
CA HIS A 983 19.17 -10.03 34.57
C HIS A 983 19.67 -9.94 36.02
N GLU A 984 20.97 -9.77 36.27
CA GLU A 984 21.55 -9.70 37.63
C GLU A 984 20.93 -8.62 38.53
N SER A 985 20.43 -7.53 37.95
CA SER A 985 19.76 -6.45 38.71
C SER A 985 18.28 -6.69 38.98
N ASN A 986 17.67 -7.74 38.41
CA ASN A 986 16.26 -8.06 38.59
C ASN A 986 16.13 -9.45 39.24
N GLY A 987 15.37 -9.54 40.34
CA GLY A 987 15.31 -10.77 41.14
C GLY A 987 14.63 -11.94 40.43
N ASP A 988 13.66 -11.61 39.57
CA ASP A 988 12.68 -12.55 39.04
C ASP A 988 13.17 -13.29 37.78
N TRP A 989 12.78 -14.56 37.68
CA TRP A 989 13.09 -15.43 36.55
C TRP A 989 12.00 -15.37 35.48
N HIS A 990 12.32 -14.76 34.35
CA HIS A 990 11.53 -14.89 33.13
C HIS A 990 11.62 -16.33 32.62
N THR A 991 10.50 -16.97 32.30
CA THR A 991 10.45 -18.39 31.92
C THR A 991 9.86 -18.56 30.53
N VAL A 992 10.58 -19.26 29.65
CA VAL A 992 10.23 -19.44 28.24
C VAL A 992 10.15 -20.93 27.90
N ASN A 993 9.01 -21.38 27.37
CA ASN A 993 8.85 -22.72 26.81
C ASN A 993 9.32 -22.73 25.35
N ILE A 994 10.37 -23.50 25.07
CA ILE A 994 10.94 -23.67 23.73
C ILE A 994 10.33 -24.93 23.08
N TYR A 995 9.70 -24.75 21.93
CA TYR A 995 9.26 -25.81 21.03
C TYR A 995 10.23 -25.92 19.86
N GLU A 996 11.01 -26.99 19.80
CA GLU A 996 12.00 -27.26 18.75
C GLU A 996 11.44 -28.28 17.74
N VAL A 997 11.34 -27.86 16.47
CA VAL A 997 11.07 -28.77 15.34
C VAL A 997 12.40 -29.43 14.94
N VAL A 998 12.51 -30.72 15.21
CA VAL A 998 13.77 -31.47 15.04
C VAL A 998 13.95 -32.10 13.65
N THR A 999 12.89 -32.15 12.83
CA THR A 999 12.87 -32.81 11.51
C THR A 999 12.88 -31.87 10.31
N TRP A 1000 12.79 -30.54 10.52
CA TRP A 1000 12.83 -29.54 9.44
C TRP A 1000 14.22 -28.91 9.34
N GLY A 1001 14.97 -29.21 8.28
CA GLY A 1001 16.35 -28.75 8.10
C GLY A 1001 16.48 -27.26 7.77
N MET A 1002 17.56 -26.64 8.27
CA MET A 1002 17.96 -25.24 8.03
C MET A 1002 18.07 -24.83 6.55
N LYS A 1003 18.27 -25.79 5.64
CA LYS A 1003 18.40 -25.55 4.20
C LYS A 1003 17.07 -25.63 3.46
N ASP A 1004 16.06 -26.22 4.08
CA ASP A 1004 14.81 -26.59 3.43
C ASP A 1004 13.77 -25.47 3.65
N ASN A 1005 13.27 -24.89 2.58
CA ASN A 1005 12.28 -23.80 2.68
C ASN A 1005 10.91 -24.30 3.19
N LEU A 1006 10.63 -25.60 3.06
CA LEU A 1006 9.45 -26.29 3.57
C LEU A 1006 9.89 -27.61 4.24
N PRO A 1007 9.16 -28.13 5.24
CA PRO A 1007 9.45 -29.44 5.80
C PRO A 1007 9.04 -30.56 4.82
N SER A 1008 9.48 -31.78 5.11
CA SER A 1008 9.24 -32.97 4.26
C SER A 1008 7.76 -33.30 4.04
N ASN A 1009 6.90 -32.96 4.99
CA ASN A 1009 5.45 -33.11 4.91
C ASN A 1009 4.73 -32.11 5.83
N VAL A 1010 3.41 -31.99 5.69
CA VAL A 1010 2.57 -31.08 6.50
C VAL A 1010 2.43 -31.48 7.97
N ASP A 1011 2.70 -32.74 8.35
CA ASP A 1011 2.57 -33.20 9.74
C ASP A 1011 3.64 -32.60 10.64
N VAL A 1012 4.86 -32.40 10.11
CA VAL A 1012 5.94 -31.67 10.81
C VAL A 1012 5.47 -30.30 11.31
N LEU A 1013 4.68 -29.59 10.49
CA LEU A 1013 4.13 -28.28 10.83
C LEU A 1013 2.89 -28.40 11.75
N LEU A 1014 2.00 -29.34 11.45
CA LEU A 1014 0.78 -29.53 12.24
C LEU A 1014 1.08 -30.00 13.66
N ASP A 1015 2.11 -30.82 13.88
CA ASP A 1015 2.56 -31.23 15.21
C ASP A 1015 2.90 -30.02 16.07
N VAL A 1016 3.77 -29.12 15.60
CA VAL A 1016 4.21 -27.96 16.38
C VAL A 1016 3.06 -26.97 16.60
N VAL A 1017 2.21 -26.73 15.60
CA VAL A 1017 1.03 -25.87 15.76
C VAL A 1017 0.03 -26.48 16.75
N LYS A 1018 -0.26 -27.78 16.68
CA LYS A 1018 -1.17 -28.50 17.61
C LYS A 1018 -0.59 -28.51 19.03
N SER A 1019 0.70 -28.78 19.21
CA SER A 1019 1.35 -28.78 20.53
C SER A 1019 1.30 -27.40 21.19
N VAL A 1020 1.67 -26.34 20.47
CA VAL A 1020 1.66 -24.97 21.02
C VAL A 1020 0.24 -24.52 21.34
N LYS A 1021 -0.73 -24.71 20.43
CA LYS A 1021 -2.14 -24.30 20.67
C LYS A 1021 -2.84 -25.07 21.79
N ARG A 1022 -2.35 -26.26 22.16
CA ARG A 1022 -2.91 -27.08 23.24
C ARG A 1022 -2.37 -26.71 24.62
N GLU A 1023 -1.12 -26.26 24.70
CA GLU A 1023 -0.38 -26.14 25.96
C GLU A 1023 -0.05 -24.71 26.37
N GLU A 1024 -0.03 -23.76 25.44
CA GLU A 1024 0.43 -22.39 25.68
C GLU A 1024 -0.72 -21.39 25.48
N ASN A 1025 -0.90 -20.48 26.45
CA ASN A 1025 -1.77 -19.32 26.29
C ASN A 1025 -0.97 -18.16 25.67
N VAL A 1026 -1.51 -17.55 24.61
CA VAL A 1026 -0.81 -16.53 23.80
C VAL A 1026 -1.61 -15.24 23.77
N ASP A 1027 -1.14 -14.24 24.50
CA ASP A 1027 -1.80 -12.94 24.64
C ASP A 1027 -0.76 -11.79 24.70
N GLN A 1028 -1.14 -10.62 25.24
CA GLN A 1028 -0.28 -9.43 25.25
C GLN A 1028 0.83 -9.49 26.31
N GLU A 1029 0.63 -10.26 27.39
CA GLU A 1029 1.57 -10.48 28.50
C GLU A 1029 2.30 -11.85 28.36
N HIS A 1030 1.79 -12.72 27.48
CA HIS A 1030 2.31 -14.06 27.21
C HIS A 1030 2.61 -14.22 25.70
N LYS A 1031 3.64 -13.53 25.20
CA LYS A 1031 3.91 -13.48 23.75
C LYS A 1031 4.64 -14.72 23.24
N MET A 1032 4.46 -15.03 21.95
CA MET A 1032 5.17 -16.11 21.27
C MET A 1032 6.18 -15.58 20.25
N THR A 1033 7.46 -15.95 20.40
CA THR A 1033 8.48 -15.70 19.37
C THR A 1033 8.64 -16.93 18.47
N VAL A 1034 8.57 -16.74 17.14
CA VAL A 1034 8.76 -17.79 16.13
C VAL A 1034 10.07 -17.51 15.38
N LEU A 1035 11.02 -18.43 15.48
CA LEU A 1035 12.35 -18.36 14.86
C LEU A 1035 12.45 -19.25 13.62
N SER A 1036 13.06 -18.72 12.58
CA SER A 1036 13.56 -19.45 11.42
C SER A 1036 14.87 -18.84 10.91
N ARG A 1037 15.51 -19.43 9.89
CA ARG A 1037 16.75 -18.95 9.28
C ARG A 1037 16.78 -17.43 9.01
N ASP A 1038 15.70 -16.89 8.43
CA ASP A 1038 15.61 -15.51 7.94
C ASP A 1038 14.42 -14.73 8.52
N GLY A 1039 13.65 -15.33 9.43
CA GLY A 1039 12.47 -14.72 10.04
C GLY A 1039 11.27 -14.56 9.08
N ALA A 1040 11.34 -15.10 7.87
CA ALA A 1040 10.29 -14.98 6.84
C ALA A 1040 9.81 -16.34 6.30
N THR A 1041 10.73 -17.16 5.78
CA THR A 1041 10.39 -18.38 5.01
C THR A 1041 9.62 -19.39 5.86
N GLY A 1042 10.20 -19.81 6.99
CA GLY A 1042 9.53 -20.72 7.93
C GLY A 1042 8.45 -20.01 8.76
N CYS A 1043 8.75 -18.81 9.27
CA CYS A 1043 7.83 -18.06 10.14
C CYS A 1043 6.51 -17.75 9.44
N GLY A 1044 6.53 -17.37 8.15
CA GLY A 1044 5.33 -17.08 7.37
C GLY A 1044 4.40 -18.30 7.27
N VAL A 1045 4.96 -19.47 6.94
CA VAL A 1045 4.20 -20.73 6.85
C VAL A 1045 3.58 -21.12 8.19
N PHE A 1046 4.34 -21.00 9.29
CA PHE A 1046 3.82 -21.27 10.64
C PHE A 1046 2.71 -20.28 11.05
N CYS A 1047 2.95 -18.97 10.94
CA CYS A 1047 1.98 -17.96 11.33
C CYS A 1047 0.70 -18.02 10.49
N ALA A 1048 0.80 -18.33 9.19
CA ALA A 1048 -0.36 -18.49 8.31
C ALA A 1048 -1.25 -19.66 8.75
N VAL A 1049 -0.66 -20.83 8.99
CA VAL A 1049 -1.40 -22.03 9.40
C VAL A 1049 -1.92 -21.91 10.83
N TYR A 1050 -1.17 -21.31 11.75
CA TYR A 1050 -1.62 -21.01 13.12
C TYR A 1050 -2.87 -20.13 13.11
N ASN A 1051 -2.85 -19.02 12.35
CA ASN A 1051 -3.98 -18.09 12.25
C ASN A 1051 -5.17 -18.71 11.52
N ALA A 1052 -4.95 -19.49 10.46
CA ALA A 1052 -6.03 -20.18 9.75
C ALA A 1052 -6.74 -21.22 10.62
N ILE A 1053 -6.00 -22.01 11.41
CA ILE A 1053 -6.59 -22.94 12.37
C ILE A 1053 -7.30 -22.20 13.51
N GLN A 1054 -6.84 -21.00 13.91
CA GLN A 1054 -7.55 -20.18 14.89
C GLN A 1054 -8.84 -19.57 14.33
N GLN A 1055 -8.84 -19.15 13.06
CA GLN A 1055 -10.06 -18.72 12.36
C GLN A 1055 -11.07 -19.87 12.25
N LEU A 1056 -10.64 -21.07 11.83
CA LEU A 1056 -11.51 -22.25 11.76
C LEU A 1056 -12.20 -22.57 13.08
N GLN A 1057 -11.45 -22.56 14.18
CA GLN A 1057 -11.98 -22.87 15.51
C GLN A 1057 -12.96 -21.81 16.03
N GLN A 1058 -12.89 -20.57 15.54
CA GLN A 1058 -13.77 -19.49 15.98
C GLN A 1058 -14.97 -19.28 15.02
N ASP A 1059 -14.75 -19.33 13.71
CA ASP A 1059 -15.70 -18.92 12.67
C ASP A 1059 -16.13 -20.02 11.68
N GLU A 1060 -15.56 -21.23 11.77
CA GLU A 1060 -15.85 -22.38 10.87
C GLU A 1060 -15.52 -22.13 9.37
N GLU A 1061 -14.77 -21.07 9.08
CA GLU A 1061 -14.33 -20.66 7.74
C GLU A 1061 -12.80 -20.43 7.69
N VAL A 1062 -12.27 -20.30 6.47
CA VAL A 1062 -10.86 -19.96 6.20
C VAL A 1062 -10.78 -18.81 5.21
N ASP A 1063 -9.96 -17.80 5.49
CA ASP A 1063 -9.51 -16.80 4.52
C ASP A 1063 -7.97 -16.70 4.50
N MET A 1064 -7.33 -17.69 3.85
CA MET A 1064 -5.87 -17.74 3.67
C MET A 1064 -5.32 -16.47 2.99
N PHE A 1065 -6.10 -15.88 2.09
CA PHE A 1065 -5.71 -14.68 1.35
C PHE A 1065 -5.58 -13.48 2.31
N THR A 1066 -6.61 -13.19 3.11
CA THR A 1066 -6.56 -12.09 4.08
C THR A 1066 -5.48 -12.33 5.16
N ILE A 1067 -5.32 -13.57 5.64
CA ILE A 1067 -4.27 -13.92 6.62
C ILE A 1067 -2.88 -13.65 6.04
N VAL A 1068 -2.58 -14.12 4.83
CA VAL A 1068 -1.26 -13.93 4.21
C VAL A 1068 -1.02 -12.45 3.85
N ARG A 1069 -2.06 -11.70 3.42
CA ARG A 1069 -1.98 -10.25 3.22
C ARG A 1069 -1.63 -9.52 4.53
N GLN A 1070 -2.18 -9.93 5.67
CA GLN A 1070 -1.82 -9.36 6.98
C GLN A 1070 -0.35 -9.63 7.34
N LEU A 1071 0.15 -10.85 7.14
CA LEU A 1071 1.56 -11.18 7.37
C LEU A 1071 2.49 -10.37 6.47
N GLN A 1072 2.20 -10.32 5.17
CA GLN A 1072 2.97 -9.57 4.17
C GLN A 1072 2.94 -8.05 4.41
N SER A 1073 1.89 -7.51 5.04
CA SER A 1073 1.83 -6.10 5.45
C SER A 1073 2.86 -5.71 6.53
N ARG A 1074 3.37 -6.70 7.27
CA ARG A 1074 4.41 -6.53 8.31
C ARG A 1074 5.79 -6.97 7.82
N ARG A 1075 5.87 -8.03 7.00
CA ARG A 1075 7.11 -8.57 6.39
C ARG A 1075 6.81 -9.15 4.99
N PRO A 1076 7.01 -8.37 3.89
CA PRO A 1076 6.64 -8.75 2.52
C PRO A 1076 7.25 -10.06 2.01
N GLU A 1077 8.37 -10.46 2.63
CA GLU A 1077 9.12 -11.67 2.32
C GLU A 1077 8.45 -12.95 2.87
N MET A 1078 7.38 -12.85 3.68
CA MET A 1078 6.60 -14.01 4.14
C MET A 1078 5.70 -14.59 3.06
N ILE A 1079 5.65 -15.92 2.96
CA ILE A 1079 4.96 -16.65 1.89
C ILE A 1079 5.42 -16.10 0.53
N SER A 1080 6.70 -16.31 0.26
CA SER A 1080 7.42 -15.75 -0.88
C SER A 1080 7.18 -16.52 -2.18
N SER A 1081 6.77 -17.79 -2.06
CA SER A 1081 6.55 -18.71 -3.18
C SER A 1081 5.14 -19.29 -3.20
N LEU A 1082 4.67 -19.67 -4.40
CA LEU A 1082 3.40 -20.38 -4.56
C LEU A 1082 3.39 -21.71 -3.80
N ASN A 1083 4.55 -22.35 -3.69
CA ASN A 1083 4.71 -23.60 -2.95
C ASN A 1083 4.46 -23.39 -1.45
N GLU A 1084 4.96 -22.31 -0.83
CA GLU A 1084 4.64 -21.96 0.56
C GLU A 1084 3.14 -21.72 0.74
N TYR A 1085 2.48 -20.98 -0.17
CA TYR A 1085 1.05 -20.71 -0.08
C TYR A 1085 0.21 -21.99 -0.17
N VAL A 1086 0.48 -22.83 -1.18
CA VAL A 1086 -0.22 -24.11 -1.38
C VAL A 1086 0.06 -25.08 -0.24
N PHE A 1087 1.29 -25.13 0.28
CA PHE A 1087 1.65 -25.97 1.43
C PHE A 1087 0.89 -25.55 2.70
N SER A 1088 0.77 -24.25 2.98
CA SER A 1088 -0.07 -23.75 4.07
C SER A 1088 -1.54 -24.16 3.87
N CYS A 1089 -2.09 -24.05 2.66
CA CYS A 1089 -3.46 -24.52 2.37
C CYS A 1089 -3.63 -26.04 2.59
N GLN A 1090 -2.65 -26.84 2.17
CA GLN A 1090 -2.64 -28.29 2.37
C GLN A 1090 -2.58 -28.68 3.85
N ALA A 1091 -1.78 -27.98 4.66
CA ALA A 1091 -1.72 -28.20 6.11
C ALA A 1091 -3.07 -27.90 6.77
N VAL A 1092 -3.72 -26.79 6.42
CA VAL A 1092 -5.05 -26.44 6.93
C VAL A 1092 -6.12 -27.46 6.49
N ALA A 1093 -6.09 -27.91 5.23
CA ALA A 1093 -7.00 -28.95 4.76
C ALA A 1093 -6.79 -30.31 5.45
N LYS A 1094 -5.53 -30.68 5.76
CA LYS A 1094 -5.24 -31.90 6.54
C LYS A 1094 -5.70 -31.77 7.99
N TYR A 1095 -5.50 -30.61 8.63
CA TYR A 1095 -6.03 -30.34 9.96
C TYR A 1095 -7.54 -30.56 10.00
N ILE A 1096 -8.26 -29.93 9.07
CA ILE A 1096 -9.71 -30.05 8.86
C ILE A 1096 -10.16 -31.53 8.75
N LYS A 1097 -9.44 -32.34 7.97
CA LYS A 1097 -9.74 -33.77 7.77
C LYS A 1097 -9.48 -34.60 9.03
N SER A 1098 -8.40 -34.32 9.77
CA SER A 1098 -8.11 -35.03 11.02
C SER A 1098 -9.22 -34.85 12.07
N GLU A 1099 -9.78 -33.64 12.20
CA GLU A 1099 -10.92 -33.42 13.11
C GLU A 1099 -12.17 -34.22 12.71
N SER A 1100 -12.41 -34.46 11.42
CA SER A 1100 -13.56 -35.27 11.02
C SER A 1100 -13.37 -36.77 11.32
N GLU A 1101 -12.15 -37.29 11.23
CA GLU A 1101 -11.86 -38.70 11.52
C GLU A 1101 -11.97 -39.02 13.02
N ASP A 1102 -11.51 -38.10 13.89
CA ASP A 1102 -11.65 -38.22 15.35
C ASP A 1102 -13.12 -38.28 15.82
N VAL A 1103 -14.06 -37.71 15.05
CA VAL A 1103 -15.52 -37.76 15.33
C VAL A 1103 -16.14 -39.11 14.94
N TYR A 1104 -15.59 -39.81 13.95
CA TYR A 1104 -16.10 -41.13 13.53
C TYR A 1104 -15.42 -42.31 14.24
N MET A 1105 -14.24 -42.12 14.82
CA MET A 1105 -13.49 -43.16 15.53
C MET A 1105 -13.81 -43.29 17.02
N ASN A 1106 -14.75 -42.50 17.57
CA ASN A 1106 -15.05 -42.56 19.01
C ASN A 1106 -16.56 -42.57 19.37
N PRO A 1107 -17.27 -43.69 19.14
CA PRO A 1107 -18.63 -43.90 19.66
C PRO A 1107 -18.68 -44.15 21.18
N GLU A 1108 -17.57 -44.51 21.82
CA GLU A 1108 -17.51 -45.03 23.19
C GLU A 1108 -16.85 -44.06 24.18
N ALA A 1109 -17.26 -42.78 24.17
CA ALA A 1109 -16.84 -41.79 25.17
C ALA A 1109 -17.93 -40.75 25.52
N LYS A 1110 -19.22 -41.12 25.44
CA LYS A 1110 -20.34 -40.33 25.98
C LYS A 1110 -21.43 -41.22 26.59
N ASN A 1111 -21.11 -41.82 27.73
CA ASN A 1111 -22.07 -42.18 28.76
C ASN A 1111 -21.51 -41.81 30.14
N ASP A 1112 -22.38 -41.66 31.12
CA ASP A 1112 -22.11 -41.40 32.54
C ASP A 1112 -21.53 -40.03 32.89
N THR A 1113 -22.39 -39.00 32.85
CA THR A 1113 -23.00 -38.47 34.10
C THR A 1113 -24.01 -37.35 33.79
N MET A 1114 -25.23 -37.75 33.42
CA MET A 1114 -26.44 -36.99 33.78
C MET A 1114 -27.10 -37.73 34.94
N ASP A 1115 -26.99 -37.19 36.15
CA ASP A 1115 -27.97 -37.50 37.20
C ASP A 1115 -29.08 -36.45 37.14
N GLU A 1116 -30.29 -36.93 36.89
CA GLU A 1116 -31.50 -36.11 36.77
C GLU A 1116 -31.96 -35.58 38.14
N ASN A 1117 -32.70 -34.47 38.15
CA ASN A 1117 -33.75 -34.23 39.14
C ASN A 1117 -34.75 -33.14 38.67
N MET A 1118 -35.64 -33.52 37.74
CA MET A 1118 -37.06 -33.13 37.84
C MET A 1118 -37.73 -34.27 38.64
N TYR A 1119 -38.61 -34.06 39.63
CA TYR A 1119 -39.74 -33.12 39.71
C TYR A 1119 -40.04 -32.76 41.18
N ALA A 1120 -40.68 -31.60 41.43
CA ALA A 1120 -41.93 -31.51 42.22
C ALA A 1120 -42.44 -30.06 42.31
N ASN A 1121 -43.77 -29.91 42.27
CA ASN A 1121 -44.51 -28.65 42.33
C ASN A 1121 -44.22 -27.80 43.60
N THR A 1122 -44.03 -26.49 43.44
CA THR A 1122 -44.85 -25.45 44.10
C THR A 1122 -44.71 -24.11 43.38
#